data_AF-A0A4V4NFS1-F1
#
_entry.id   AF-A0A4V4NFS1-F1
#
_cell.length_a   1.000
_cell.length_b   1.000
_cell.length_c   1.000
_cell.angle_alpha   90.00
_cell.angle_beta   90.00
_cell.angle_gamma   90.00
#
_symmetry.space_group_name_H-M   'P 1'
#
loop_
_entity.id
_entity.type
_entity.pdbx_description
1 polymer ?
#
loop_
_entity_poly.entity_id
_entity_poly.type
_entity_poly.pdbx_seq_one_letter_code
_entity_poly.pdbx_strand_id
1 'polypeptide(L)'
;MDTNKRPIDEQGSSCLSVSAAPRKLRKLNQRIAKILTIERSEAPLESLSTTEEPLAQEDVVYFQKEAIYRLLQLQCRKNALLTSTLDSLHSRYSRVVLCNSILVQWWFQIVDNLKSLFQIDEVSISSLNTDLLISLVAVENSSNDNDDTFVSEVKENLKSLQNGLSTILTSLIGKSPQTPTTEQLLALQNEISNVKVLRATLNDENNSLRDELAKTRMKLEDMQRRWARESSRSVQRVRSVEAPQTDTEVVTPVVNAPITRESSENVEVVDKSKLEDLEVQLAELRGQNDSLILQVEEKAKRVTELERNCTIIKNNVNDESNKYKDVVNEVEKLRSQIDELVGEKRKLESELFEIESKVTKNQALLESKVRSEIESNQTYVEKLEKDLTRIRNDRDSLNSKIAILRSEKGKSNALDDYKLLTTTLETRVRELEEIEQKLLNNEGTEEREKILVNELKQVEAAFRDVREIAGRKLISAHEQEQQIAKLSAEKAKAEEKYFQAMRAKDALSSQNKVLQASVVKQMELIEVLRKKETELIEKLNIEEKLFNLMSKIERDHVIELGKIQKKLNSVEKELVVVKGREKDIHGELSKKEHEFNLIEREKLNLERDISGLRKSMKQLKDILNTYRNGGNIEKIDNDAEVQEALLSMTKCSLCNKNFKNVALKTCGHCFCKDCVDDRLAARMRKCPNCNSQFSQYDVLLIHL
;
A
#
# COMPACT_ATOMS: atom_id res chain seq x y z
N MET A 1 -2.52 -32.67 -69.85
CA MET A 1 -2.08 -33.81 -69.04
C MET A 1 -1.51 -33.24 -67.77
N ASP A 2 -2.34 -33.32 -66.75
CA ASP A 2 -2.19 -32.73 -65.43
C ASP A 2 -1.09 -33.39 -64.62
N THR A 3 -0.29 -32.57 -63.94
CA THR A 3 0.42 -32.98 -62.72
C THR A 3 0.41 -31.79 -61.76
N ASN A 4 -0.62 -31.75 -60.91
CA ASN A 4 -0.78 -30.70 -59.90
C ASN A 4 -0.64 -31.30 -58.49
N LYS A 5 0.12 -30.57 -57.69
CA LYS A 5 0.54 -30.79 -56.29
C LYS A 5 -0.58 -31.25 -55.35
N ARG A 6 -0.26 -32.15 -54.41
CA ARG A 6 -0.87 -32.35 -53.08
C ARG A 6 0.00 -33.31 -52.22
N PRO A 7 -0.16 -33.34 -50.88
CA PRO A 7 0.82 -32.85 -49.91
C PRO A 7 1.64 -33.98 -49.23
N ILE A 8 2.74 -33.58 -48.59
CA ILE A 8 3.54 -34.46 -47.73
C ILE A 8 2.92 -34.42 -46.33
N ASP A 9 2.22 -35.49 -45.96
CA ASP A 9 1.95 -35.88 -44.58
C ASP A 9 3.04 -36.87 -44.17
N GLU A 10 3.91 -36.50 -43.22
CA GLU A 10 4.69 -37.46 -42.46
C GLU A 10 4.62 -37.16 -40.96
N GLN A 11 4.26 -38.22 -40.25
CA GLN A 11 4.03 -38.32 -38.83
C GLN A 11 5.34 -38.19 -38.07
N GLY A 12 5.32 -37.41 -36.98
CA GLY A 12 6.47 -37.27 -36.09
C GLY A 12 6.15 -36.55 -34.78
N SER A 13 4.94 -36.70 -34.23
CA SER A 13 4.64 -36.22 -32.88
C SER A 13 4.82 -37.37 -31.89
N SER A 14 6.05 -37.56 -31.42
CA SER A 14 6.32 -38.40 -30.26
C SER A 14 5.80 -37.72 -29.01
N CYS A 15 4.70 -38.26 -28.48
CA CYS A 15 4.23 -38.00 -27.12
C CYS A 15 5.35 -38.22 -26.11
N LEU A 16 5.82 -37.16 -25.45
CA LEU A 16 6.41 -37.28 -24.12
C LEU A 16 5.28 -37.22 -23.10
N SER A 17 4.90 -38.43 -22.70
CA SER A 17 4.09 -38.78 -21.55
C SER A 17 4.44 -37.93 -20.32
N VAL A 18 3.47 -37.14 -19.83
CA VAL A 18 3.49 -36.61 -18.46
C VAL A 18 3.34 -37.80 -17.51
N SER A 19 4.47 -38.34 -17.09
CA SER A 19 4.53 -39.46 -16.16
C SER A 19 3.98 -39.06 -14.81
N ALA A 20 2.91 -39.75 -14.39
CA ALA A 20 2.57 -40.09 -13.02
C ALA A 20 2.89 -39.03 -11.94
N ALA A 21 1.95 -38.12 -11.70
CA ALA A 21 1.88 -37.43 -10.42
C ALA A 21 1.91 -38.49 -9.28
N PRO A 22 2.81 -38.39 -8.29
CA PRO A 22 2.97 -39.37 -7.23
C PRO A 22 1.62 -39.72 -6.59
N ARG A 23 1.36 -41.00 -6.29
CA ARG A 23 0.13 -41.45 -5.59
C ARG A 23 -0.18 -40.61 -4.34
N LYS A 24 0.84 -40.03 -3.69
CA LYS A 24 0.71 -39.07 -2.59
C LYS A 24 -0.01 -37.79 -3.00
N LEU A 25 0.31 -37.19 -4.15
CA LEU A 25 -0.34 -35.99 -4.69
C LEU A 25 -1.79 -36.23 -5.10
N ARG A 26 -2.11 -37.40 -5.69
CA ARG A 26 -3.52 -37.77 -5.96
C ARG A 26 -4.34 -37.97 -4.68
N LYS A 27 -3.76 -38.62 -3.66
CA LYS A 27 -4.40 -38.76 -2.34
C LYS A 27 -4.54 -37.42 -1.62
N LEU A 28 -3.58 -36.51 -1.79
CA LEU A 28 -3.65 -35.15 -1.26
C LEU A 28 -4.78 -34.36 -1.94
N ASN A 29 -4.85 -34.41 -3.27
CA ASN A 29 -5.89 -33.74 -4.05
C ASN A 29 -7.28 -34.31 -3.78
N GLN A 30 -7.41 -35.63 -3.56
CA GLN A 30 -8.68 -36.24 -3.11
C GLN A 30 -9.06 -35.84 -1.68
N ARG A 31 -8.09 -35.67 -0.77
CA ARG A 31 -8.35 -35.16 0.58
C ARG A 31 -8.75 -33.68 0.54
N ILE A 32 -8.09 -32.87 -0.28
CA ILE A 32 -8.41 -31.46 -0.50
C ILE A 32 -9.81 -31.31 -1.11
N ALA A 33 -10.15 -32.14 -2.11
CA ALA A 33 -11.49 -32.16 -2.71
C ALA A 33 -12.58 -32.52 -1.68
N LYS A 34 -12.34 -33.50 -0.80
CA LYS A 34 -13.26 -33.85 0.29
C LYS A 34 -13.41 -32.74 1.35
N ILE A 35 -12.38 -31.92 1.55
CA ILE A 35 -12.43 -30.78 2.49
C ILE A 35 -13.18 -29.59 1.86
N LEU A 36 -13.09 -29.42 0.53
CA LEU A 36 -13.79 -28.36 -0.21
C LEU A 36 -15.30 -28.63 -0.38
N THR A 37 -15.75 -29.88 -0.26
CA THR A 37 -17.17 -30.27 -0.34
C THR A 37 -17.95 -30.14 0.98
N ILE A 38 -17.28 -29.74 2.07
CA ILE A 38 -17.95 -29.47 3.35
C ILE A 38 -18.48 -28.03 3.27
N GLU A 39 -19.79 -27.84 3.39
CA GLU A 39 -20.41 -26.52 3.49
C GLU A 39 -19.76 -25.74 4.64
N ARG A 40 -19.08 -24.64 4.30
CA ARG A 40 -18.45 -23.77 5.28
C ARG A 40 -19.55 -22.98 5.98
N SER A 41 -19.83 -23.27 7.25
CA SER A 41 -20.66 -22.40 8.07
C SER A 41 -19.99 -21.01 8.19
N GLU A 42 -20.72 -19.95 7.87
CA GLU A 42 -20.21 -18.57 7.98
C GLU A 42 -20.00 -18.12 9.44
N ALA A 43 -20.59 -18.84 10.41
CA ALA A 43 -20.41 -18.61 11.85
C ALA A 43 -19.60 -19.74 12.51
N PRO A 44 -18.65 -19.42 13.41
CA PRO A 44 -17.88 -20.43 14.12
C PRO A 44 -18.65 -20.93 15.36
N LEU A 45 -19.31 -22.08 15.20
CA LEU A 45 -19.65 -23.05 16.26
C LEU A 45 -20.61 -22.60 17.40
N GLU A 46 -21.09 -23.61 18.13
CA GLU A 46 -22.17 -23.66 19.13
C GLU A 46 -22.27 -22.45 20.09
N SER A 47 -23.50 -22.19 20.54
CA SER A 47 -23.84 -21.09 21.46
C SER A 47 -23.01 -21.16 22.76
N LEU A 48 -22.39 -20.04 23.12
CA LEU A 48 -21.82 -19.80 24.45
C LEU A 48 -22.89 -20.04 25.53
N SER A 49 -22.48 -20.53 26.70
CA SER A 49 -23.35 -20.59 27.89
C SER A 49 -23.90 -19.19 28.25
N THR A 50 -25.06 -19.12 28.90
CA THR A 50 -25.70 -17.85 29.27
C THR A 50 -24.87 -17.08 30.31
N THR A 51 -25.04 -15.76 30.37
CA THR A 51 -24.22 -14.81 31.16
C THR A 51 -24.26 -15.02 32.68
N GLU A 52 -25.12 -15.90 33.18
CA GLU A 52 -25.37 -16.12 34.61
C GLU A 52 -24.60 -17.32 35.21
N GLU A 53 -24.02 -18.21 34.39
CA GLU A 53 -23.30 -19.40 34.86
C GLU A 53 -21.76 -19.21 34.87
N PRO A 54 -21.05 -19.80 35.85
CA PRO A 54 -19.58 -19.78 35.87
C PRO A 54 -19.01 -20.51 34.65
N LEU A 55 -17.88 -20.01 34.11
CA LEU A 55 -17.28 -20.51 32.87
C LEU A 55 -17.12 -22.04 32.91
N ALA A 56 -17.80 -22.73 32.00
CA ALA A 56 -17.74 -24.18 31.90
C ALA A 56 -16.51 -24.63 31.10
N GLN A 57 -16.14 -25.91 31.21
CA GLN A 57 -15.06 -26.50 30.41
C GLN A 57 -15.35 -26.40 28.90
N GLU A 58 -16.63 -26.36 28.52
CA GLU A 58 -17.09 -26.16 27.14
C GLU A 58 -16.76 -24.75 26.62
N ASP A 59 -16.81 -23.72 27.47
CA ASP A 59 -16.43 -22.35 27.11
C ASP A 59 -14.92 -22.22 26.87
N VAL A 60 -14.10 -23.01 27.58
CA VAL A 60 -12.64 -23.08 27.34
C VAL A 60 -12.35 -23.74 26.00
N VAL A 61 -13.06 -24.82 25.67
CA VAL A 61 -12.96 -25.49 24.37
C VAL A 61 -13.44 -24.56 23.24
N TYR A 62 -14.50 -23.79 23.47
CA TYR A 62 -14.97 -22.76 22.53
C TYR A 62 -13.90 -21.68 22.32
N PHE A 63 -13.28 -21.16 23.38
CA PHE A 63 -12.19 -20.18 23.28
C PHE A 63 -10.99 -20.73 22.47
N GLN A 64 -10.61 -21.99 22.69
CA GLN A 64 -9.53 -22.64 21.94
C GLN A 64 -9.88 -22.79 20.45
N LYS A 65 -11.11 -23.23 20.13
CA LYS A 65 -11.60 -23.35 18.75
C LYS A 65 -11.68 -21.98 18.06
N GLU A 66 -12.14 -20.95 18.75
CA GLU A 66 -12.19 -19.57 18.24
C GLU A 66 -10.78 -19.00 18.00
N ALA A 67 -9.82 -19.28 18.88
CA ALA A 67 -8.42 -18.89 18.70
C ALA A 67 -7.79 -19.55 17.46
N ILE A 68 -8.05 -20.84 17.23
CA ILE A 68 -7.62 -21.56 16.03
C ILE A 68 -8.28 -20.96 14.78
N TYR A 69 -9.57 -20.64 14.85
CA TYR A 69 -10.29 -20.01 13.76
C TYR A 69 -9.74 -18.61 13.40
N ARG A 70 -9.39 -17.79 14.39
CA ARG A 70 -8.72 -16.49 14.16
C ARG A 70 -7.34 -16.66 13.51
N LEU A 71 -6.56 -17.64 13.95
CA LEU A 71 -5.26 -17.96 13.35
C LEU A 71 -5.45 -18.40 11.89
N LEU A 72 -6.44 -19.24 11.61
CA LEU A 72 -6.77 -19.70 10.26
C LEU A 72 -7.21 -18.54 9.37
N GLN A 73 -8.11 -17.66 9.84
CA GLN A 73 -8.53 -16.48 9.09
C GLN A 73 -7.36 -15.53 8.80
N LEU A 74 -6.44 -15.34 9.76
CA LEU A 74 -5.24 -14.54 9.56
C LEU A 74 -4.34 -15.15 8.47
N GLN A 75 -4.15 -16.47 8.48
CA GLN A 75 -3.38 -17.16 7.45
C GLN A 75 -4.09 -17.13 6.07
N CYS A 76 -5.41 -17.28 6.03
CA CYS A 76 -6.18 -17.15 4.79
C CYS A 76 -6.07 -15.75 4.19
N ARG A 77 -6.17 -14.70 5.02
CA ARG A 77 -5.97 -13.31 4.58
C ARG A 77 -4.54 -13.06 4.13
N LYS A 78 -3.54 -13.56 4.86
CA LYS A 78 -2.13 -13.48 4.48
C LYS A 78 -1.88 -14.17 3.14
N ASN A 79 -2.45 -15.35 2.93
CA ASN A 79 -2.36 -16.07 1.65
C ASN A 79 -3.09 -15.33 0.52
N ALA A 80 -4.27 -14.75 0.77
CA ALA A 80 -4.98 -13.95 -0.24
C ALA A 80 -4.16 -12.70 -0.65
N LEU A 81 -3.56 -12.00 0.31
CA LEU A 81 -2.66 -10.88 0.05
C LEU A 81 -1.43 -11.33 -0.73
N LEU A 82 -0.75 -12.40 -0.29
CA LEU A 82 0.42 -12.94 -0.99
C LEU A 82 0.08 -13.34 -2.43
N THR A 83 -1.06 -14.00 -2.64
CA THR A 83 -1.52 -14.40 -3.98
C THR A 83 -1.78 -13.17 -4.85
N SER A 84 -2.51 -12.17 -4.36
CA SER A 84 -2.75 -10.92 -5.09
C SER A 84 -1.45 -10.16 -5.41
N THR A 85 -0.50 -10.12 -4.47
CA THR A 85 0.81 -9.50 -4.72
C THR A 85 1.61 -10.27 -5.75
N LEU A 86 1.55 -11.61 -5.74
CA LEU A 86 2.22 -12.47 -6.69
C LEU A 86 1.64 -12.28 -8.09
N ASP A 87 0.31 -12.21 -8.23
CA ASP A 87 -0.37 -11.92 -9.50
C ASP A 87 0.02 -10.53 -10.03
N SER A 88 0.07 -9.52 -9.16
CA SER A 88 0.49 -8.16 -9.54
C SER A 88 1.96 -8.11 -9.98
N LEU A 89 2.83 -8.86 -9.30
CA LEU A 89 4.25 -8.97 -9.62
C LEU A 89 4.44 -9.73 -10.93
N HIS A 90 3.70 -10.81 -11.15
CA HIS A 90 3.74 -11.59 -12.38
C HIS A 90 3.27 -10.76 -13.59
N SER A 91 2.22 -9.95 -13.43
CA SER A 91 1.77 -9.01 -14.47
C SER A 91 2.82 -7.94 -14.77
N ARG A 92 3.43 -7.34 -13.73
CA ARG A 92 4.53 -6.36 -13.90
C ARG A 92 5.75 -6.99 -14.57
N TYR A 93 6.14 -8.19 -14.14
CA TYR A 93 7.24 -8.95 -14.72
C TYR A 93 6.98 -9.24 -16.20
N SER A 94 5.80 -9.74 -16.55
CA SER A 94 5.41 -10.00 -17.94
C SER A 94 5.48 -8.74 -18.80
N ARG A 95 5.05 -7.59 -18.27
CA ARG A 95 5.15 -6.30 -18.97
C ARG A 95 6.60 -5.87 -19.17
N VAL A 96 7.45 -6.02 -18.15
CA VAL A 96 8.88 -5.70 -18.24
C VAL A 96 9.60 -6.61 -19.24
N VAL A 97 9.28 -7.91 -19.23
CA VAL A 97 9.78 -8.88 -20.22
C VAL A 97 9.39 -8.47 -21.63
N LEU A 98 8.12 -8.10 -21.86
CA LEU A 98 7.66 -7.61 -23.16
C LEU A 98 8.39 -6.33 -23.58
N CYS A 99 8.49 -5.33 -22.70
CA CYS A 99 9.22 -4.09 -22.99
C CYS A 99 10.68 -4.35 -23.32
N ASN A 100 11.36 -5.22 -22.57
CA ASN A 100 12.74 -5.61 -22.83
C ASN A 100 12.86 -6.33 -24.18
N SER A 101 11.94 -7.22 -24.52
CA SER A 101 11.95 -7.90 -25.83
C SER A 101 11.80 -6.91 -27.00
N ILE A 102 10.93 -5.90 -26.86
CA ILE A 102 10.73 -4.84 -27.86
C ILE A 102 12.00 -3.98 -27.96
N LEU A 103 12.59 -3.58 -26.84
CA LEU A 103 13.83 -2.81 -26.84
C LEU A 103 14.98 -3.57 -27.51
N VAL A 104 15.11 -4.87 -27.22
CA VAL A 104 16.11 -5.74 -27.86
C VAL A 104 15.86 -5.80 -29.37
N GLN A 105 14.62 -5.97 -29.82
CA GLN A 105 14.27 -5.94 -31.25
C GLN A 105 14.57 -4.59 -31.91
N TRP A 106 14.28 -3.48 -31.25
CA TRP A 106 14.62 -2.14 -31.77
C TRP A 106 16.12 -1.96 -31.90
N TRP A 107 16.90 -2.42 -30.92
CA TRP A 107 18.35 -2.35 -31.00
C TRP A 107 18.89 -3.21 -32.14
N PHE A 108 18.36 -4.42 -32.37
CA PHE A 108 18.73 -5.22 -33.54
C PHE A 108 18.38 -4.50 -34.85
N GLN A 109 17.17 -3.92 -34.96
CA GLN A 109 16.78 -3.13 -36.14
C GLN A 109 17.69 -1.92 -36.37
N ILE A 110 18.08 -1.21 -35.31
CA ILE A 110 19.02 -0.09 -35.40
C ILE A 110 20.38 -0.59 -35.87
N VAL A 111 20.89 -1.68 -35.31
CA VAL A 111 22.16 -2.30 -35.72
C VAL A 111 22.12 -2.72 -37.19
N ASP A 112 21.04 -3.34 -37.66
CA ASP A 112 20.88 -3.77 -39.05
C ASP A 112 20.74 -2.57 -40.01
N ASN A 113 20.00 -1.53 -39.61
CA ASN A 113 19.91 -0.28 -40.36
C ASN A 113 21.26 0.43 -40.44
N LEU A 114 22.05 0.44 -39.36
CA LEU A 114 23.39 1.02 -39.37
C LEU A 114 24.35 0.18 -40.21
N LYS A 115 24.31 -1.14 -40.14
CA LYS A 115 25.12 -2.03 -41.00
C LYS A 115 24.81 -1.79 -42.48
N SER A 116 23.53 -1.65 -42.84
CA SER A 116 23.12 -1.40 -44.23
C SER A 116 23.49 0.01 -44.71
N LEU A 117 23.37 1.04 -43.87
CA LEU A 117 23.76 2.42 -44.20
C LEU A 117 25.26 2.58 -44.41
N PHE A 118 26.09 1.88 -43.64
CA PHE A 118 27.55 2.02 -43.68
C PHE A 118 28.28 0.98 -44.53
N GLN A 119 27.56 0.03 -45.16
CA GLN A 119 28.13 -1.05 -45.97
C GLN A 119 29.33 -1.73 -45.28
N ILE A 120 29.12 -2.14 -44.04
CA ILE A 120 30.18 -2.69 -43.20
C ILE A 120 30.24 -4.20 -43.43
N ASP A 121 31.30 -4.67 -44.09
CA ASP A 121 31.63 -6.10 -44.17
C ASP A 121 32.14 -6.60 -42.81
N GLU A 122 31.91 -7.88 -42.52
CA GLU A 122 32.29 -8.55 -41.27
C GLU A 122 33.80 -8.46 -41.02
N VAL A 123 34.23 -7.48 -40.22
CA VAL A 123 35.60 -7.39 -39.71
C VAL A 123 35.68 -8.15 -38.39
N SER A 124 36.67 -9.04 -38.27
CA SER A 124 36.97 -9.77 -37.04
C SER A 124 37.33 -8.81 -35.91
N ILE A 125 36.51 -8.78 -34.86
CA ILE A 125 36.67 -7.93 -33.68
C ILE A 125 37.84 -8.44 -32.82
N SER A 126 38.78 -7.57 -32.46
CA SER A 126 39.80 -7.86 -31.44
C SER A 126 39.23 -7.77 -30.02
N SER A 127 39.67 -8.67 -29.13
CA SER A 127 39.21 -8.83 -27.74
C SER A 127 39.29 -7.59 -26.83
N LEU A 128 39.95 -6.51 -27.27
CA LEU A 128 40.03 -5.25 -26.51
C LEU A 128 38.74 -4.39 -26.59
N ASN A 129 37.92 -4.57 -27.63
CA ASN A 129 36.73 -3.72 -27.83
C ASN A 129 35.49 -4.21 -27.08
N THR A 130 35.52 -5.42 -26.51
CA THR A 130 34.42 -5.97 -25.71
C THR A 130 34.31 -5.30 -24.34
N ASP A 131 35.40 -4.73 -23.82
CA ASP A 131 35.46 -4.09 -22.49
C ASP A 131 34.98 -2.63 -22.48
N LEU A 132 34.81 -2.01 -23.65
CA LEU A 132 34.29 -0.63 -23.78
C LEU A 132 32.76 -0.54 -23.64
N LEU A 133 32.06 -1.66 -23.83
CA LEU A 133 30.62 -1.77 -23.58
C LEU A 133 30.41 -2.42 -22.21
N ILE A 134 29.39 -1.95 -21.48
CA ILE A 134 29.09 -2.34 -20.09
C ILE A 134 29.40 -3.82 -19.87
N SER A 135 30.44 -4.09 -19.08
CA SER A 135 30.82 -5.44 -18.70
C SER A 135 29.61 -6.13 -18.07
N LEU A 136 29.17 -7.23 -18.67
CA LEU A 136 28.03 -8.04 -18.21
C LEU A 136 28.32 -8.79 -16.89
N VAL A 137 29.34 -8.36 -16.14
CA VAL A 137 29.82 -8.93 -14.87
C VAL A 137 28.74 -8.96 -13.78
N ALA A 138 27.71 -8.12 -13.87
CA ALA A 138 26.60 -8.17 -12.91
C ALA A 138 25.67 -9.40 -13.05
N VAL A 139 25.70 -10.10 -14.19
CA VAL A 139 24.85 -11.28 -14.45
C VAL A 139 25.58 -12.59 -14.13
N GLU A 140 26.91 -12.58 -14.00
CA GLU A 140 27.69 -13.79 -13.72
C GLU A 140 27.69 -14.17 -12.23
N ASN A 141 27.41 -13.21 -11.34
CA ASN A 141 27.45 -13.42 -9.89
C ASN A 141 26.13 -13.91 -9.28
N SER A 142 25.06 -14.11 -10.06
CA SER A 142 23.83 -14.76 -9.57
C SER A 142 23.92 -16.27 -9.77
N SER A 143 24.68 -16.93 -8.90
CA SER A 143 24.77 -18.39 -8.79
C SER A 143 23.47 -18.98 -8.26
N ASN A 144 22.43 -19.05 -9.10
CA ASN A 144 21.33 -19.99 -8.90
C ASN A 144 21.19 -20.79 -10.21
N ASP A 145 21.63 -22.04 -10.14
CA ASP A 145 21.62 -23.07 -11.20
C ASP A 145 20.21 -23.53 -11.63
N ASN A 146 19.22 -22.63 -11.63
CA ASN A 146 17.93 -22.90 -12.25
C ASN A 146 17.98 -22.34 -13.66
N ASP A 147 18.04 -23.24 -14.64
CA ASP A 147 17.95 -23.01 -16.08
C ASP A 147 16.68 -22.21 -16.46
N ASP A 148 16.68 -20.91 -16.18
CA ASP A 148 15.72 -19.99 -16.79
C ASP A 148 16.19 -19.78 -18.23
N THR A 149 15.67 -20.63 -19.12
CA THR A 149 15.82 -20.56 -20.59
C THR A 149 15.73 -19.12 -21.12
N PHE A 150 14.83 -18.31 -20.55
CA PHE A 150 14.67 -16.89 -20.89
C PHE A 150 15.91 -16.03 -20.58
N VAL A 151 16.58 -16.25 -19.44
CA VAL A 151 17.78 -15.49 -19.06
C VAL A 151 18.94 -15.86 -19.98
N SER A 152 19.05 -17.13 -20.38
CA SER A 152 20.04 -17.58 -21.36
C SER A 152 19.79 -16.95 -22.74
N GLU A 153 18.54 -16.94 -23.21
CA GLU A 153 18.17 -16.34 -24.50
C GLU A 153 18.43 -14.83 -24.53
N VAL A 154 18.09 -14.11 -23.46
CA VAL A 154 18.42 -12.68 -23.34
C VAL A 154 19.93 -12.45 -23.28
N LYS A 155 20.69 -13.33 -22.62
CA LYS A 155 22.16 -13.23 -22.56
C LYS A 155 22.80 -13.43 -23.93
N GLU A 156 22.29 -14.37 -24.73
CA GLU A 156 22.76 -14.59 -26.12
C GLU A 156 22.38 -13.43 -27.05
N ASN A 157 21.16 -12.92 -26.93
CA ASN A 157 20.69 -11.75 -27.69
C ASN A 157 21.49 -10.48 -27.35
N LEU A 158 21.85 -10.28 -26.08
CA LEU A 158 22.69 -9.14 -25.69
C LEU A 158 24.13 -9.29 -26.16
N LYS A 159 24.70 -10.50 -26.15
CA LYS A 159 26.04 -10.76 -26.70
C LYS A 159 26.10 -10.52 -28.21
N SER A 160 25.10 -10.99 -28.95
CA SER A 160 25.03 -10.75 -30.40
C SER A 160 24.82 -9.27 -30.72
N LEU A 161 24.02 -8.55 -29.94
CA LEU A 161 23.89 -7.09 -30.04
C LEU A 161 25.22 -6.38 -29.74
N GLN A 162 25.93 -6.79 -28.69
CA GLN A 162 27.24 -6.24 -28.30
C GLN A 162 28.27 -6.44 -29.41
N ASN A 163 28.28 -7.61 -30.06
CA ASN A 163 29.13 -7.90 -31.20
C ASN A 163 28.75 -7.06 -32.44
N GLY A 164 27.45 -6.88 -32.70
CA GLY A 164 26.96 -6.03 -33.79
C GLY A 164 27.39 -4.56 -33.62
N LEU A 165 27.18 -4.00 -32.42
CA LEU A 165 27.56 -2.63 -32.09
C LEU A 165 29.08 -2.43 -32.06
N SER A 166 29.86 -3.39 -31.55
CA SER A 166 31.32 -3.28 -31.53
C SER A 166 31.92 -3.32 -32.94
N THR A 167 31.35 -4.10 -33.87
CA THR A 167 31.75 -4.09 -35.29
C THR A 167 31.53 -2.70 -35.91
N ILE A 168 30.34 -2.11 -35.67
CA ILE A 168 29.99 -0.78 -36.18
C ILE A 168 30.90 0.30 -35.58
N LEU A 169 31.11 0.29 -34.25
CA LEU A 169 31.99 1.23 -33.57
C LEU A 169 33.44 1.12 -34.04
N THR A 170 33.95 -0.10 -34.24
CA THR A 170 35.32 -0.30 -34.74
C THR A 170 35.48 0.26 -36.16
N SER A 171 34.47 0.08 -37.03
CA SER A 171 34.48 0.68 -38.38
C SER A 171 34.31 2.20 -38.37
N LEU A 172 33.57 2.77 -37.44
CA LEU A 172 33.37 4.22 -37.31
C LEU A 172 34.60 4.91 -36.72
N ILE A 173 35.24 4.30 -35.72
CA ILE A 173 36.49 4.79 -35.12
C ILE A 173 37.63 4.70 -36.14
N GLY A 174 37.68 3.65 -36.96
CA GLY A 174 38.64 3.53 -38.07
C GLY A 174 38.47 4.57 -39.18
N LYS A 175 37.29 5.22 -39.30
CA LYS A 175 36.99 6.28 -40.29
C LYS A 175 36.91 7.69 -39.69
N SER A 176 37.03 7.85 -38.37
CA SER A 176 36.99 9.15 -37.70
C SER A 176 38.42 9.70 -37.49
N PRO A 177 38.77 10.88 -38.04
CA PRO A 177 40.07 11.51 -37.80
C PRO A 177 40.17 12.20 -36.43
N GLN A 178 39.16 12.09 -35.56
CA GLN A 178 39.12 12.81 -34.30
C GLN A 178 39.19 11.81 -33.15
N THR A 179 40.40 11.59 -32.64
CA THR A 179 40.59 11.07 -31.29
C THR A 179 39.83 11.98 -30.33
N PRO A 180 38.87 11.49 -29.52
CA PRO A 180 38.22 12.32 -28.52
C PRO A 180 39.31 12.82 -27.57
N THR A 181 39.39 14.14 -27.42
CA THR A 181 40.35 14.80 -26.53
C THR A 181 40.22 14.21 -25.12
N THR A 182 41.35 13.95 -24.46
CA THR A 182 41.46 13.32 -23.12
C THR A 182 40.58 13.99 -22.06
N GLU A 183 40.24 15.27 -22.21
CA GLU A 183 39.28 16.00 -21.37
C GLU A 183 37.84 15.50 -21.46
N GLN A 184 37.36 15.14 -22.65
CA GLN A 184 35.99 14.63 -22.83
C GLN A 184 35.85 13.23 -22.22
N LEU A 185 36.90 12.41 -22.29
CA LEU A 185 36.94 11.10 -21.63
C LEU A 185 36.98 11.22 -20.11
N LEU A 186 37.72 12.20 -19.56
CA LEU A 186 37.72 12.50 -18.12
C LEU A 186 36.37 13.06 -17.64
N ALA A 187 35.69 13.88 -18.45
CA ALA A 187 34.36 14.37 -18.14
C ALA A 187 33.33 13.23 -18.09
N LEU A 188 33.33 12.33 -19.09
CA LEU A 188 32.49 11.13 -19.11
C LEU A 188 32.81 10.17 -17.95
N GLN A 189 34.09 9.99 -17.61
CA GLN A 189 34.51 9.17 -16.46
C GLN A 189 33.94 9.75 -15.15
N ASN A 190 33.99 11.07 -14.99
CA ASN A 190 33.44 11.78 -13.83
C ASN A 190 31.90 11.70 -13.78
N GLU A 191 31.23 11.81 -14.92
CA GLU A 191 29.78 11.61 -15.00
C GLU A 191 29.39 10.16 -14.64
N ILE A 192 30.13 9.17 -15.12
CA ILE A 192 29.92 7.76 -14.77
C ILE A 192 30.14 7.54 -13.27
N SER A 193 31.17 8.14 -12.67
CA SER A 193 31.36 8.05 -11.21
C SER A 193 30.23 8.72 -10.43
N ASN A 194 29.76 9.87 -10.89
CA ASN A 194 28.64 10.57 -10.26
C ASN A 194 27.34 9.75 -10.35
N VAL A 195 27.07 9.13 -11.49
CA VAL A 195 25.91 8.23 -11.67
C VAL A 195 26.03 6.99 -10.79
N LYS A 196 27.23 6.43 -10.61
CA LYS A 196 27.46 5.30 -9.70
C LYS A 196 27.20 5.68 -8.24
N VAL A 197 27.67 6.85 -7.80
CA VAL A 197 27.41 7.36 -6.45
C VAL A 197 25.92 7.63 -6.25
N LEU A 198 25.25 8.28 -7.20
CA LEU A 198 23.80 8.52 -7.15
C LEU A 198 23.00 7.21 -7.10
N ARG A 199 23.45 6.18 -7.83
CA ARG A 199 22.84 4.84 -7.78
C ARG A 199 23.01 4.20 -6.40
N ALA A 200 24.17 4.38 -5.75
CA ALA A 200 24.41 3.87 -4.41
C ALA A 200 23.49 4.56 -3.39
N THR A 201 23.40 5.89 -3.42
CA THR A 201 22.53 6.65 -2.51
C THR A 201 21.05 6.30 -2.70
N LEU A 202 20.58 6.20 -3.95
CA LEU A 202 19.20 5.76 -4.25
C LEU A 202 18.91 4.32 -3.81
N ASN A 203 19.94 3.46 -3.77
CA ASN A 203 19.80 2.10 -3.28
C ASN A 203 19.72 2.06 -1.75
N ASP A 204 20.49 2.90 -1.06
CA ASP A 204 20.43 3.05 0.40
C ASP A 204 19.08 3.63 0.85
N GLU A 205 18.57 4.65 0.14
CA GLU A 205 17.23 5.20 0.35
C GLU A 205 16.13 4.14 0.10
N ASN A 206 16.24 3.35 -0.97
CA ASN A 206 15.31 2.26 -1.23
C ASN A 206 15.32 1.21 -0.10
N ASN A 207 16.48 0.90 0.45
CA ASN A 207 16.60 -0.05 1.55
C ASN A 207 15.98 0.52 2.84
N SER A 208 16.21 1.80 3.13
CA SER A 208 15.59 2.49 4.28
C SER A 208 14.05 2.52 4.15
N LEU A 209 13.53 2.86 2.97
CA LEU A 209 12.10 2.84 2.67
C LEU A 209 11.49 1.42 2.77
N ARG A 210 12.23 0.38 2.35
CA ARG A 210 11.80 -1.01 2.53
C ARG A 210 11.72 -1.40 4.00
N ASP A 211 12.67 -0.98 4.82
CA ASP A 211 12.66 -1.22 6.27
C ASP A 211 11.51 -0.49 6.97
N GLU A 212 11.22 0.75 6.57
CA GLU A 212 10.04 1.49 7.05
C GLU A 212 8.72 0.84 6.62
N LEU A 213 8.64 0.37 5.38
CA LEU A 213 7.49 -0.41 4.91
C LEU A 213 7.33 -1.73 5.68
N ALA A 214 8.43 -2.40 6.04
CA ALA A 214 8.37 -3.61 6.87
C ALA A 214 7.88 -3.30 8.29
N LYS A 215 8.39 -2.23 8.92
CA LYS A 215 7.96 -1.77 10.25
C LYS A 215 6.49 -1.36 10.28
N THR A 216 6.02 -0.63 9.26
CA THR A 216 4.61 -0.21 9.16
C THR A 216 3.70 -1.41 8.90
N ARG A 217 4.11 -2.37 8.06
CA ARG A 217 3.40 -3.65 7.89
C ARG A 217 3.29 -4.42 9.21
N MET A 218 4.38 -4.55 9.98
CA MET A 218 4.33 -5.19 11.30
C MET A 218 3.36 -4.47 12.26
N LYS A 219 3.40 -3.12 12.31
CA LYS A 219 2.45 -2.34 13.12
C LYS A 219 0.99 -2.57 12.70
N LEU A 220 0.72 -2.62 11.39
CA LEU A 220 -0.62 -2.91 10.87
C LEU A 220 -1.06 -4.34 11.21
N GLU A 221 -0.17 -5.33 11.10
CA GLU A 221 -0.46 -6.71 11.51
C GLU A 221 -0.78 -6.80 13.01
N ASP A 222 -0.04 -6.07 13.86
CA ASP A 222 -0.30 -6.02 15.30
C ASP A 222 -1.63 -5.34 15.64
N MET A 223 -1.96 -4.22 14.97
CA MET A 223 -3.25 -3.54 15.14
C MET A 223 -4.41 -4.43 14.67
N GLN A 224 -4.23 -5.17 13.58
CA GLN A 224 -5.21 -6.14 13.11
C GLN A 224 -5.38 -7.32 14.08
N ARG A 225 -4.28 -7.82 14.69
CA ARG A 225 -4.36 -8.85 15.74
C ARG A 225 -5.09 -8.34 16.98
N ARG A 226 -4.85 -7.07 17.38
CA ARG A 226 -5.56 -6.42 18.50
C ARG A 226 -7.04 -6.28 18.20
N TRP A 227 -7.39 -5.75 17.04
CA TRP A 227 -8.78 -5.62 16.60
C TRP A 227 -9.50 -6.98 16.54
N ALA A 228 -8.85 -8.01 16.00
CA ALA A 228 -9.42 -9.36 15.96
C ALA A 228 -9.64 -9.95 17.36
N ARG A 229 -8.77 -9.67 18.34
CA ARG A 229 -8.94 -10.08 19.74
C ARG A 229 -10.08 -9.30 20.42
N GLU A 230 -10.25 -8.03 20.10
CA GLU A 230 -11.26 -7.16 20.72
C GLU A 230 -12.67 -7.37 20.15
N SER A 231 -12.77 -7.72 18.86
CA SER A 231 -14.01 -8.10 18.18
C SER A 231 -14.50 -9.52 18.53
N SER A 232 -13.76 -10.24 19.38
CA SER A 232 -14.05 -11.64 19.71
C SER A 232 -15.09 -11.77 20.81
N ARG A 233 -16.12 -12.59 20.57
CA ARG A 233 -17.25 -12.78 21.50
C ARG A 233 -16.80 -13.36 22.85
N SER A 234 -15.83 -14.28 22.85
CA SER A 234 -15.28 -14.86 24.09
C SER A 234 -14.46 -13.86 24.92
N VAL A 235 -13.71 -12.95 24.27
CA VAL A 235 -12.92 -11.91 24.96
C VAL A 235 -13.83 -10.78 25.46
N GLN A 236 -14.87 -10.44 24.71
CA GLN A 236 -15.93 -9.54 25.16
C GLN A 236 -16.67 -10.10 26.37
N ARG A 237 -16.94 -11.41 26.43
CA ARG A 237 -17.58 -12.05 27.60
C ARG A 237 -16.70 -12.00 28.85
N VAL A 238 -15.40 -12.27 28.72
CA VAL A 238 -14.46 -12.17 29.87
C VAL A 238 -14.35 -10.72 30.36
N ARG A 239 -14.36 -9.74 29.44
CA ARG A 239 -14.36 -8.31 29.80
C ARG A 239 -15.71 -7.80 30.34
N SER A 240 -16.84 -8.39 29.92
CA SER A 240 -18.18 -7.98 30.39
C SER A 240 -18.50 -8.51 31.79
N VAL A 241 -17.85 -9.58 32.24
CA VAL A 241 -17.95 -10.08 33.64
C VAL A 241 -17.36 -9.07 34.64
N GLU A 242 -16.57 -8.08 34.19
CA GLU A 242 -16.00 -7.02 35.03
C GLU A 242 -16.86 -5.74 35.13
N ALA A 243 -18.09 -5.70 34.56
CA ALA A 243 -18.97 -4.52 34.62
C ALA A 243 -20.43 -4.83 35.05
N PRO A 244 -21.12 -3.95 35.83
CA PRO A 244 -22.50 -4.21 36.30
C PRO A 244 -23.57 -3.89 35.24
N GLN A 245 -24.65 -4.69 35.23
CA GLN A 245 -25.75 -4.72 34.26
C GLN A 245 -26.91 -3.74 34.58
N THR A 246 -27.63 -3.29 33.54
CA THR A 246 -28.99 -2.73 33.63
C THR A 246 -29.84 -3.22 32.45
N ASP A 247 -30.98 -3.85 32.76
CA ASP A 247 -31.95 -4.49 31.85
C ASP A 247 -33.01 -3.54 31.29
N THR A 248 -33.56 -3.86 30.10
CA THR A 248 -35.03 -3.81 29.87
C THR A 248 -35.45 -4.56 28.59
N GLU A 249 -36.37 -5.51 28.73
CA GLU A 249 -37.16 -6.15 27.66
C GLU A 249 -38.56 -5.52 27.55
N VAL A 250 -39.20 -5.59 26.37
CA VAL A 250 -40.64 -5.29 26.19
C VAL A 250 -41.28 -6.29 25.21
N VAL A 251 -42.39 -6.90 25.66
CA VAL A 251 -43.34 -7.78 24.95
C VAL A 251 -44.62 -6.99 24.64
N THR A 252 -45.33 -7.25 23.52
CA THR A 252 -46.77 -6.92 23.38
C THR A 252 -47.56 -7.89 22.45
N PRO A 253 -48.91 -7.97 22.59
CA PRO A 253 -49.74 -9.12 22.18
C PRO A 253 -50.88 -8.82 21.15
N VAL A 254 -51.68 -9.87 20.85
CA VAL A 254 -52.74 -10.09 19.82
C VAL A 254 -54.16 -9.67 20.26
N VAL A 255 -55.06 -9.23 19.34
CA VAL A 255 -56.57 -9.31 19.46
C VAL A 255 -57.28 -9.44 18.07
N ASN A 256 -58.46 -10.11 18.06
CA ASN A 256 -59.31 -10.64 16.97
C ASN A 256 -60.58 -9.81 16.56
N ALA A 257 -61.10 -10.11 15.34
CA ALA A 257 -62.53 -10.23 14.87
C ALA A 257 -63.45 -8.97 14.69
N PRO A 258 -64.65 -9.03 14.01
CA PRO A 258 -65.10 -9.68 12.74
C PRO A 258 -66.09 -8.88 11.81
N ILE A 259 -66.30 -9.45 10.60
CA ILE A 259 -67.36 -9.51 9.52
C ILE A 259 -68.84 -9.09 9.88
N THR A 260 -69.71 -8.47 9.03
CA THR A 260 -70.69 -9.03 8.00
C THR A 260 -71.66 -7.94 7.43
N ARG A 261 -71.87 -7.86 6.09
CA ARG A 261 -73.01 -8.30 5.19
C ARG A 261 -74.35 -7.55 5.32
N GLU A 262 -74.84 -6.82 4.30
CA GLU A 262 -75.62 -7.20 3.06
C GLU A 262 -77.09 -7.61 3.26
N SER A 263 -77.99 -7.06 2.42
CA SER A 263 -79.14 -7.70 1.70
C SER A 263 -80.20 -6.65 1.25
N SER A 264 -80.58 -6.55 -0.05
CA SER A 264 -81.65 -7.28 -0.79
C SER A 264 -83.08 -6.73 -0.48
N GLU A 265 -84.11 -6.62 -1.33
CA GLU A 265 -84.56 -7.30 -2.57
C GLU A 265 -85.92 -6.70 -3.08
N ASN A 266 -86.24 -6.80 -4.40
CA ASN A 266 -87.54 -7.15 -5.05
C ASN A 266 -88.83 -6.27 -4.89
N VAL A 267 -89.84 -6.16 -5.79
CA VAL A 267 -90.28 -6.79 -7.08
C VAL A 267 -91.39 -5.92 -7.75
N GLU A 268 -91.60 -6.10 -9.07
CA GLU A 268 -92.53 -5.48 -10.05
C GLU A 268 -94.06 -5.68 -9.83
N VAL A 269 -94.94 -4.80 -10.38
CA VAL A 269 -96.13 -5.11 -11.26
C VAL A 269 -96.68 -3.86 -12.02
N VAL A 270 -96.30 -3.76 -13.31
CA VAL A 270 -96.99 -3.47 -14.60
C VAL A 270 -98.39 -2.77 -14.74
N ASP A 271 -98.37 -1.70 -15.55
CA ASP A 271 -99.31 -1.17 -16.59
C ASP A 271 -100.65 -0.47 -16.28
N LYS A 272 -100.51 0.81 -15.89
CA LYS A 272 -101.22 1.93 -16.54
C LYS A 272 -100.32 3.19 -16.71
N SER A 273 -99.01 2.98 -16.53
CA SER A 273 -97.97 3.97 -16.23
C SER A 273 -97.07 4.31 -17.43
N LYS A 274 -97.10 3.57 -18.54
CA LYS A 274 -96.11 3.71 -19.64
C LYS A 274 -95.99 5.10 -20.28
N LEU A 275 -97.00 5.97 -20.15
CA LEU A 275 -96.94 7.34 -20.66
C LEU A 275 -96.38 8.33 -19.63
N GLU A 276 -96.75 8.17 -18.34
CA GLU A 276 -96.16 8.91 -17.22
C GLU A 276 -94.72 8.44 -16.94
N ASP A 277 -94.41 7.15 -17.15
CA ASP A 277 -93.07 6.56 -17.07
C ASP A 277 -92.14 7.13 -18.14
N LEU A 278 -92.65 7.51 -19.32
CA LEU A 278 -91.85 8.16 -20.35
C LEU A 278 -91.55 9.63 -20.00
N GLU A 279 -92.47 10.33 -19.34
CA GLU A 279 -92.22 11.68 -18.81
C GLU A 279 -91.29 11.66 -17.59
N VAL A 280 -91.44 10.68 -16.71
CA VAL A 280 -90.54 10.42 -15.58
C VAL A 280 -89.16 9.99 -16.08
N GLN A 281 -89.06 9.13 -17.10
CA GLN A 281 -87.79 8.78 -17.73
C GLN A 281 -87.14 9.97 -18.43
N LEU A 282 -87.91 10.88 -19.06
CA LEU A 282 -87.36 12.12 -19.61
C LEU A 282 -86.89 13.09 -18.52
N ALA A 283 -87.58 13.17 -17.38
CA ALA A 283 -87.14 13.94 -16.22
C ALA A 283 -85.89 13.32 -15.57
N GLU A 284 -85.81 12.00 -15.51
CA GLU A 284 -84.68 11.24 -14.97
C GLU A 284 -83.46 11.34 -15.88
N LEU A 285 -83.64 11.27 -17.20
CA LEU A 285 -82.58 11.52 -18.19
C LEU A 285 -82.09 12.98 -18.18
N ARG A 286 -82.98 13.95 -17.91
CA ARG A 286 -82.57 15.35 -17.68
C ARG A 286 -81.77 15.51 -16.40
N GLY A 287 -82.21 14.90 -15.29
CA GLY A 287 -81.45 14.88 -14.04
C GLY A 287 -80.09 14.17 -14.15
N GLN A 288 -80.02 13.10 -14.95
CA GLN A 288 -78.76 12.45 -15.29
C GLN A 288 -77.85 13.34 -16.15
N ASN A 289 -78.41 14.08 -17.11
CA ASN A 289 -77.64 15.07 -17.88
C ASN A 289 -77.12 16.21 -16.99
N ASP A 290 -77.92 16.73 -16.07
CA ASP A 290 -77.49 17.79 -15.15
C ASP A 290 -76.40 17.29 -14.18
N SER A 291 -76.52 16.04 -13.70
CA SER A 291 -75.48 15.38 -12.90
C SER A 291 -74.18 15.19 -13.69
N LEU A 292 -74.28 14.79 -14.96
CA LEU A 292 -73.11 14.67 -15.85
C LEU A 292 -72.47 16.03 -16.15
N ILE A 293 -73.26 17.10 -16.32
CA ILE A 293 -72.75 18.46 -16.50
C ILE A 293 -71.97 18.90 -15.26
N LEU A 294 -72.51 18.69 -14.06
CA LEU A 294 -71.81 19.01 -12.81
C LEU A 294 -70.50 18.22 -12.66
N GLN A 295 -70.49 16.93 -13.01
CA GLN A 295 -69.27 16.13 -13.01
C GLN A 295 -68.24 16.59 -14.04
N VAL A 296 -68.69 17.08 -15.21
CA VAL A 296 -67.81 17.65 -16.23
C VAL A 296 -67.22 18.99 -15.76
N GLU A 297 -68.01 19.85 -15.11
CA GLU A 297 -67.51 21.10 -14.53
C GLU A 297 -66.51 20.86 -13.39
N GLU A 298 -66.76 19.87 -12.53
CA GLU A 298 -65.83 19.49 -11.46
C GLU A 298 -64.51 18.94 -12.02
N LYS A 299 -64.59 18.09 -13.04
CA LYS A 299 -63.40 17.59 -13.75
C LYS A 299 -62.66 18.71 -14.48
N ALA A 300 -63.35 19.67 -15.09
CA ALA A 300 -62.73 20.83 -15.72
C ALA A 300 -61.94 21.68 -14.71
N LYS A 301 -62.52 21.93 -13.52
CA LYS A 301 -61.81 22.61 -12.42
C LYS A 301 -60.56 21.82 -11.98
N ARG A 302 -60.68 20.49 -11.84
CA ARG A 302 -59.56 19.61 -11.51
C ARG A 302 -58.43 19.68 -12.54
N VAL A 303 -58.76 19.74 -13.82
CA VAL A 303 -57.79 19.88 -14.92
C VAL A 303 -57.07 21.23 -14.83
N THR A 304 -57.79 22.33 -14.63
CA THR A 304 -57.16 23.66 -14.49
C THR A 304 -56.22 23.76 -13.27
N GLU A 305 -56.56 23.07 -12.17
CA GLU A 305 -55.72 23.02 -10.97
C GLU A 305 -54.45 22.18 -11.19
N LEU A 306 -54.57 21.06 -11.92
CA LEU A 306 -53.42 20.24 -12.32
C LEU A 306 -52.50 20.98 -13.29
N GLU A 307 -53.05 21.71 -14.26
CA GLU A 307 -52.26 22.56 -15.18
C GLU A 307 -51.48 23.63 -14.40
N ARG A 308 -52.11 24.28 -13.42
CA ARG A 308 -51.44 25.26 -12.55
C ARG A 308 -50.29 24.61 -11.77
N ASN A 309 -50.51 23.42 -11.21
CA ASN A 309 -49.48 22.70 -10.48
C ASN A 309 -48.32 22.27 -11.40
N CYS A 310 -48.60 21.85 -12.63
CA CYS A 310 -47.58 21.55 -13.63
C CYS A 310 -46.72 22.78 -13.99
N THR A 311 -47.32 23.97 -14.10
CA THR A 311 -46.54 25.20 -14.37
C THR A 311 -45.62 25.58 -13.21
N ILE A 312 -46.06 25.40 -11.97
CA ILE A 312 -45.24 25.65 -10.76
C ILE A 312 -44.06 24.68 -10.71
N ILE A 313 -44.30 23.39 -10.95
CA ILE A 313 -43.24 22.36 -10.99
C ILE A 313 -42.23 22.68 -12.10
N LYS A 314 -42.71 23.10 -13.27
CA LYS A 314 -41.83 23.44 -14.41
C LYS A 314 -40.91 24.63 -14.10
N ASN A 315 -41.42 25.65 -13.42
CA ASN A 315 -40.61 26.80 -13.02
C ASN A 315 -39.58 26.43 -11.94
N ASN A 316 -39.97 25.62 -10.94
CA ASN A 316 -39.06 25.16 -9.90
C ASN A 316 -37.91 24.30 -10.46
N VAL A 317 -38.18 23.41 -11.41
CA VAL A 317 -37.15 22.60 -12.09
C VAL A 317 -36.18 23.49 -12.87
N ASN A 318 -36.67 24.59 -13.46
CA ASN A 318 -35.83 25.53 -14.21
C ASN A 318 -34.92 26.36 -13.27
N ASP A 319 -35.41 26.75 -12.11
CA ASP A 319 -34.63 27.45 -11.07
C ASP A 319 -33.57 26.55 -10.43
N GLU A 320 -33.88 25.26 -10.21
CA GLU A 320 -32.89 24.27 -9.77
C GLU A 320 -31.80 24.02 -10.83
N SER A 321 -32.15 24.04 -12.12
CA SER A 321 -31.18 23.93 -13.22
C SER A 321 -30.20 25.10 -13.27
N ASN A 322 -30.67 26.33 -13.00
CA ASN A 322 -29.80 27.51 -12.98
C ASN A 322 -28.85 27.52 -11.78
N LYS A 323 -29.34 27.18 -10.58
CA LYS A 323 -28.48 27.02 -9.39
C LYS A 323 -27.42 25.93 -9.59
N TYR A 324 -27.76 24.84 -10.26
CA TYR A 324 -26.81 23.80 -10.60
C TYR A 324 -25.71 24.33 -11.55
N LYS A 325 -26.06 25.13 -12.56
CA LYS A 325 -25.06 25.76 -13.46
C LYS A 325 -24.13 26.71 -12.71
N ASP A 326 -24.64 27.50 -11.78
CA ASP A 326 -23.81 28.41 -10.98
C ASP A 326 -22.80 27.64 -10.10
N VAL A 327 -23.25 26.55 -9.46
CA VAL A 327 -22.36 25.66 -8.68
C VAL A 327 -21.34 24.98 -9.57
N VAL A 328 -21.72 24.53 -10.77
CA VAL A 328 -20.77 23.94 -11.74
C VAL A 328 -19.70 24.96 -12.15
N ASN A 329 -20.09 26.20 -12.46
CA ASN A 329 -19.15 27.27 -12.80
C ASN A 329 -18.21 27.61 -11.65
N GLU A 330 -18.68 27.57 -10.40
CA GLU A 330 -17.85 27.80 -9.22
C GLU A 330 -16.88 26.63 -8.98
N VAL A 331 -17.33 25.39 -9.20
CA VAL A 331 -16.47 24.19 -9.17
C VAL A 331 -15.40 24.26 -10.26
N GLU A 332 -15.71 24.74 -11.46
CA GLU A 332 -14.73 24.94 -12.53
C GLU A 332 -13.69 26.01 -12.19
N LYS A 333 -14.10 27.13 -11.59
CA LYS A 333 -13.17 28.17 -11.10
C LYS A 333 -12.26 27.65 -9.98
N LEU A 334 -12.81 26.89 -9.04
CA LEU A 334 -12.02 26.27 -7.97
C LEU A 334 -11.04 25.23 -8.55
N ARG A 335 -11.45 24.46 -9.56
CA ARG A 335 -10.55 23.54 -10.27
C ARG A 335 -9.41 24.28 -10.96
N SER A 336 -9.67 25.37 -11.67
CA SER A 336 -8.61 26.15 -12.31
C SER A 336 -7.63 26.75 -11.30
N GLN A 337 -8.13 27.24 -10.15
CA GLN A 337 -7.27 27.72 -9.05
C GLN A 337 -6.43 26.60 -8.44
N ILE A 338 -6.98 25.40 -8.28
CA ILE A 338 -6.23 24.23 -7.82
C ILE A 338 -5.13 23.88 -8.83
N ASP A 339 -5.43 23.89 -10.13
CA ASP A 339 -4.45 23.59 -11.18
C ASP A 339 -3.31 24.64 -11.22
N GLU A 340 -3.62 25.92 -11.04
CA GLU A 340 -2.62 27.00 -10.91
C GLU A 340 -1.73 26.80 -9.68
N LEU A 341 -2.31 26.56 -8.50
CA LEU A 341 -1.56 26.30 -7.27
C LEU A 341 -0.71 25.03 -7.35
N VAL A 342 -1.20 23.97 -8.01
CA VAL A 342 -0.42 22.75 -8.27
C VAL A 342 0.74 23.05 -9.22
N GLY A 343 0.54 23.92 -10.21
CA GLY A 343 1.60 24.42 -11.09
C GLY A 343 2.68 25.19 -10.34
N GLU A 344 2.30 26.12 -9.47
CA GLU A 344 3.22 26.89 -8.63
C GLU A 344 3.99 25.99 -7.65
N LYS A 345 3.30 25.06 -7.00
CA LYS A 345 3.93 24.05 -6.12
C LYS A 345 5.01 23.26 -6.86
N ARG A 346 4.73 22.79 -8.08
CA ARG A 346 5.73 22.05 -8.89
C ARG A 346 6.95 22.91 -9.24
N LYS A 347 6.76 24.20 -9.52
CA LYS A 347 7.87 25.13 -9.78
C LYS A 347 8.73 25.30 -8.53
N LEU A 348 8.10 25.55 -7.37
CA LEU A 348 8.80 25.68 -6.10
C LEU A 348 9.53 24.40 -5.69
N GLU A 349 8.94 23.22 -5.92
CA GLU A 349 9.61 21.93 -5.69
C GLU A 349 10.85 21.75 -6.58
N SER A 350 10.78 22.18 -7.86
CA SER A 350 11.93 22.15 -8.76
C SER A 350 13.04 23.11 -8.33
N GLU A 351 12.69 24.33 -7.90
CA GLU A 351 13.66 25.31 -7.40
C GLU A 351 14.32 24.84 -6.09
N LEU A 352 13.54 24.24 -5.19
CA LEU A 352 14.07 23.61 -3.97
C LEU A 352 15.08 22.52 -4.29
N PHE A 353 14.73 21.61 -5.21
CA PHE A 353 15.62 20.55 -5.64
C PHE A 353 16.93 21.06 -6.26
N GLU A 354 16.86 22.12 -7.06
CA GLU A 354 18.06 22.76 -7.61
C GLU A 354 18.95 23.39 -6.54
N ILE A 355 18.36 24.06 -5.55
CA ILE A 355 19.10 24.66 -4.44
C ILE A 355 19.74 23.57 -3.58
N GLU A 356 19.01 22.51 -3.25
CA GLU A 356 19.53 21.35 -2.51
C GLU A 356 20.69 20.67 -3.27
N SER A 357 20.58 20.52 -4.59
CA SER A 357 21.67 20.01 -5.43
C SER A 357 22.89 20.94 -5.41
N LYS A 358 22.70 22.26 -5.43
CA LYS A 358 23.80 23.24 -5.33
C LYS A 358 24.46 23.21 -3.95
N VAL A 359 23.68 23.13 -2.88
CA VAL A 359 24.19 23.05 -1.50
C VAL A 359 25.01 21.78 -1.29
N THR A 360 24.49 20.62 -1.70
CA THR A 360 25.20 19.34 -1.60
C THR A 360 26.51 19.32 -2.41
N LYS A 361 26.50 19.86 -3.64
CA LYS A 361 27.72 20.02 -4.45
C LYS A 361 28.75 20.94 -3.79
N ASN A 362 28.32 22.08 -3.27
CA ASN A 362 29.21 23.02 -2.59
C ASN A 362 29.80 22.43 -1.31
N GLN A 363 28.99 21.69 -0.55
CA GLN A 363 29.45 20.98 0.64
C GLN A 363 30.49 19.91 0.29
N ALA A 364 30.25 19.07 -0.73
CA ALA A 364 31.21 18.07 -1.19
C ALA A 364 32.53 18.70 -1.66
N LEU A 365 32.47 19.83 -2.39
CA LEU A 365 33.66 20.57 -2.82
C LEU A 365 34.44 21.16 -1.63
N LEU A 366 33.74 21.73 -0.64
CA LEU A 366 34.36 22.23 0.59
C LEU A 366 35.02 21.10 1.38
N GLU A 367 34.32 19.99 1.58
CA GLU A 367 34.88 18.82 2.26
C GLU A 367 36.10 18.25 1.54
N SER A 368 36.07 18.17 0.21
CA SER A 368 37.21 17.72 -0.59
C SER A 368 38.41 18.66 -0.46
N LYS A 369 38.19 19.98 -0.50
CA LYS A 369 39.26 20.97 -0.32
C LYS A 369 39.86 20.89 1.08
N VAL A 370 39.03 20.87 2.11
CA VAL A 370 39.47 20.74 3.50
C VAL A 370 40.25 19.43 3.72
N ARG A 371 39.79 18.30 3.17
CA ARG A 371 40.54 17.03 3.22
C ARG A 371 41.91 17.15 2.56
N SER A 372 41.98 17.74 1.36
CA SER A 372 43.26 17.90 0.65
C SER A 372 44.24 18.82 1.40
N GLU A 373 43.75 19.88 2.04
CA GLU A 373 44.57 20.77 2.87
C GLU A 373 45.06 20.06 4.15
N ILE A 374 44.21 19.25 4.78
CA ILE A 374 44.59 18.44 5.95
C ILE A 374 45.68 17.44 5.56
N GLU A 375 45.55 16.74 4.43
CA GLU A 375 46.54 15.76 3.96
C GLU A 375 47.87 16.44 3.60
N SER A 376 47.83 17.59 2.92
CA SER A 376 49.03 18.40 2.66
C SER A 376 49.71 18.86 3.96
N ASN A 377 48.93 19.30 4.95
CA ASN A 377 49.48 19.71 6.25
C ASN A 377 50.04 18.53 7.04
N GLN A 378 49.41 17.36 6.99
CA GLN A 378 49.92 16.14 7.63
C GLN A 378 51.27 15.73 7.02
N THR A 379 51.37 15.68 5.68
CA THR A 379 52.65 15.34 5.02
C THR A 379 53.75 16.38 5.32
N TYR A 380 53.38 17.65 5.51
CA TYR A 380 54.33 18.69 5.93
C TYR A 380 54.80 18.50 7.38
N VAL A 381 53.88 18.17 8.30
CA VAL A 381 54.21 17.86 9.70
C VAL A 381 55.12 16.63 9.78
N GLU A 382 54.83 15.55 9.04
CA GLU A 382 55.68 14.35 9.01
C GLU A 382 57.11 14.65 8.53
N LYS A 383 57.27 15.57 7.57
CA LYS A 383 58.60 16.04 7.12
C LYS A 383 59.33 16.77 8.24
N LEU A 384 58.64 17.69 8.92
CA LEU A 384 59.22 18.42 10.06
C LEU A 384 59.58 17.49 11.22
N GLU A 385 58.78 16.47 11.51
CA GLU A 385 59.09 15.46 12.52
C GLU A 385 60.35 14.66 12.16
N LYS A 386 60.47 14.23 10.89
CA LYS A 386 61.70 13.58 10.39
C LYS A 386 62.91 14.52 10.54
N ASP A 387 62.80 15.79 10.18
CA ASP A 387 63.88 16.76 10.35
C ASP A 387 64.24 16.98 11.82
N LEU A 388 63.26 17.03 12.72
CA LEU A 388 63.50 17.11 14.18
C LEU A 388 64.25 15.88 14.71
N THR A 389 63.90 14.67 14.26
CA THR A 389 64.65 13.46 14.66
C THR A 389 66.09 13.50 14.16
N ARG A 390 66.32 13.98 12.93
CA ARG A 390 67.66 14.16 12.38
C ARG A 390 68.48 15.18 13.18
N ILE A 391 67.91 16.35 13.46
CA ILE A 391 68.59 17.40 14.25
C ILE A 391 68.92 16.89 15.67
N ARG A 392 68.03 16.10 16.28
CA ARG A 392 68.31 15.46 17.58
C ARG A 392 69.50 14.51 17.50
N ASN A 393 69.54 13.64 16.49
CA ASN A 393 70.65 12.72 16.28
C ASN A 393 71.98 13.45 16.06
N ASP A 394 71.97 14.51 15.23
CA ASP A 394 73.15 15.33 14.95
C ASP A 394 73.65 16.05 16.21
N ARG A 395 72.72 16.63 16.99
CA ARG A 395 73.04 17.26 18.29
C ARG A 395 73.66 16.26 19.26
N ASP A 396 73.09 15.07 19.36
CA ASP A 396 73.58 14.04 20.30
C ASP A 396 74.97 13.54 19.86
N SER A 397 75.23 13.43 18.55
CA SER A 397 76.56 13.14 17.99
C SER A 397 77.59 14.26 18.26
N LEU A 398 77.19 15.53 18.13
CA LEU A 398 78.08 16.66 18.43
C LEU A 398 78.38 16.74 19.93
N ASN A 399 77.38 16.48 20.78
CA ASN A 399 77.57 16.43 22.23
C ASN A 399 78.54 15.31 22.64
N SER A 400 78.46 14.12 22.02
CA SER A 400 79.43 13.06 22.30
C SER A 400 80.85 13.45 21.87
N LYS A 401 81.01 14.07 20.70
CA LYS A 401 82.31 14.61 20.24
C LYS A 401 82.87 15.67 21.18
N ILE A 402 82.03 16.60 21.67
CA ILE A 402 82.45 17.63 22.64
C ILE A 402 82.87 16.98 23.96
N ALA A 403 82.16 15.94 24.42
CA ALA A 403 82.53 15.22 25.64
C ALA A 403 83.92 14.55 25.52
N ILE A 404 84.22 13.96 24.35
CA ILE A 404 85.54 13.38 24.04
C ILE A 404 86.62 14.46 23.99
N LEU A 405 86.39 15.56 23.25
CA LEU A 405 87.39 16.64 23.17
C LEU A 405 87.66 17.31 24.53
N ARG A 406 86.66 17.37 25.40
CA ARG A 406 86.83 17.86 26.78
C ARG A 406 87.66 16.92 27.64
N SER A 407 87.50 15.60 27.50
CA SER A 407 88.36 14.65 28.22
C SER A 407 89.80 14.70 27.71
N GLU A 408 90.00 14.97 26.42
CA GLU A 408 91.33 15.14 25.83
C GLU A 408 92.02 16.45 26.26
N LYS A 409 91.27 17.56 26.40
CA LYS A 409 91.79 18.84 26.88
C LYS A 409 92.19 18.82 28.36
N GLY A 410 91.77 17.80 29.11
CA GLY A 410 92.22 17.50 30.48
C GLY A 410 93.70 17.07 30.59
N LYS A 411 94.42 16.85 29.48
CA LYS A 411 95.87 16.59 29.45
C LYS A 411 96.71 17.87 29.70
N SER A 412 96.38 18.56 30.78
CA SER A 412 97.13 19.67 31.40
C SER A 412 98.49 19.23 31.99
N ASN A 413 99.11 18.17 31.46
CA ASN A 413 100.40 17.66 31.92
C ASN A 413 101.54 18.60 31.50
N ALA A 414 101.40 19.32 30.38
CA ALA A 414 102.40 20.27 29.91
C ALA A 414 102.68 21.38 30.92
N LEU A 415 101.66 21.85 31.66
CA LEU A 415 101.85 22.90 32.66
C LEU A 415 102.63 22.40 33.88
N ASP A 416 102.45 21.14 34.25
CA ASP A 416 103.17 20.52 35.36
C ASP A 416 104.62 20.14 34.97
N ASP A 417 104.83 19.76 33.71
CA ASP A 417 106.18 19.55 33.14
C ASP A 417 106.98 20.87 33.10
N TYR A 418 106.34 22.00 32.78
CA TYR A 418 106.98 23.32 32.81
C TYR A 418 107.34 23.78 34.23
N LYS A 419 106.51 23.47 35.24
CA LYS A 419 106.83 23.74 36.65
C LYS A 419 108.04 22.92 37.11
N LEU A 420 108.12 21.65 36.72
CA LEU A 420 109.25 20.79 37.04
C LEU A 420 110.55 21.26 36.37
N LEU A 421 110.47 21.78 35.15
CA LEU A 421 111.62 22.39 34.47
C LEU A 421 112.09 23.67 35.17
N THR A 422 111.17 24.43 35.76
CA THR A 422 111.50 25.68 36.44
C THR A 422 112.20 25.41 37.78
N THR A 423 111.72 24.42 38.55
CA THR A 423 112.35 24.03 39.83
C THR A 423 113.73 23.42 39.63
N THR A 424 113.96 22.69 38.55
CA THR A 424 115.28 22.13 38.21
C THR A 424 116.28 23.21 37.77
N LEU A 425 115.84 24.26 37.07
CA LEU A 425 116.69 25.42 36.78
C LEU A 425 117.06 26.17 38.06
N GLU A 426 116.13 26.32 39.02
CA GLU A 426 116.41 26.96 40.30
C GLU A 426 117.40 26.20 41.18
N THR A 427 117.41 24.87 41.13
CA THR A 427 118.43 24.06 41.81
C THR A 427 119.80 24.23 41.17
N ARG A 428 119.86 24.33 39.84
CA ARG A 428 121.14 24.46 39.14
C ARG A 428 121.78 25.83 39.33
N VAL A 429 120.96 26.88 39.42
CA VAL A 429 121.44 28.23 39.78
C VAL A 429 122.05 28.22 41.19
N ARG A 430 121.41 27.55 42.16
CA ARG A 430 121.96 27.37 43.52
C ARG A 430 123.32 26.68 43.55
N GLU A 431 123.49 25.63 42.74
CA GLU A 431 124.78 24.92 42.64
C GLU A 431 125.88 25.79 42.02
N LEU A 432 125.53 26.67 41.08
CA LEU A 432 126.48 27.62 40.48
C LEU A 432 126.87 28.73 41.47
N GLU A 433 125.93 29.22 42.27
CA GLU A 433 126.17 30.17 43.36
C GLU A 433 127.12 29.59 44.43
N GLU A 434 127.01 28.29 44.75
CA GLU A 434 127.94 27.60 45.67
C GLU A 434 129.36 27.43 45.11
N ILE A 435 129.52 27.33 43.79
CA ILE A 435 130.83 27.24 43.13
C ILE A 435 131.49 28.61 43.11
N GLU A 436 130.72 29.66 42.87
CA GLU A 436 131.18 31.05 42.91
C GLU A 436 131.74 31.41 44.30
N GLN A 437 131.04 30.99 45.37
CA GLN A 437 131.53 31.15 46.75
C GLN A 437 132.87 30.47 47.03
N LYS A 438 133.22 29.38 46.33
CA LYS A 438 134.50 28.69 46.51
C LYS A 438 135.65 29.36 45.77
N LEU A 439 135.35 30.08 44.68
CA LEU A 439 136.34 30.84 43.91
C LEU A 439 136.77 32.14 44.61
N LEU A 440 135.99 32.61 45.58
CA LEU A 440 136.26 33.78 46.41
C LEU A 440 137.39 33.60 47.46
N ASN A 441 137.96 32.41 47.64
CA ASN A 441 138.93 32.12 48.72
C ASN A 441 140.43 32.31 48.35
N ASN A 442 140.77 33.08 47.31
CA ASN A 442 142.17 33.34 46.92
C ASN A 442 142.53 34.84 46.98
N GLU A 443 143.59 35.15 47.74
CA GLU A 443 143.83 36.42 48.42
C GLU A 443 144.56 37.50 47.60
N GLY A 444 144.02 38.72 47.64
CA GLY A 444 144.67 39.96 47.24
C GLY A 444 143.69 41.15 47.28
N THR A 445 142.87 41.24 48.33
CA THR A 445 141.47 41.62 48.08
C THR A 445 140.67 42.15 49.28
N GLU A 446 141.16 42.29 50.53
CA GLU A 446 140.26 42.52 51.70
C GLU A 446 139.37 43.78 51.69
N GLU A 447 139.87 44.96 51.30
CA GLU A 447 139.05 46.20 51.27
C GLU A 447 138.15 46.25 50.04
N ARG A 448 138.66 45.77 48.90
CA ARG A 448 137.85 45.60 47.68
C ARG A 448 136.80 44.52 47.86
N GLU A 449 137.09 43.45 48.59
CA GLU A 449 136.15 42.41 49.00
C GLU A 449 135.13 42.94 49.97
N LYS A 450 135.48 43.76 50.96
CA LYS A 450 134.46 44.32 51.86
C LYS A 450 133.48 45.23 51.12
N ILE A 451 133.98 46.03 50.18
CA ILE A 451 133.14 46.89 49.33
C ILE A 451 132.34 46.04 48.34
N LEU A 452 132.99 45.13 47.62
CA LEU A 452 132.35 44.23 46.67
C LEU A 452 131.35 43.31 47.35
N VAL A 453 131.64 42.73 48.52
CA VAL A 453 130.70 41.90 49.30
C VAL A 453 129.53 42.73 49.80
N ASN A 454 129.74 44.01 50.14
CA ASN A 454 128.63 44.90 50.47
C ASN A 454 127.80 45.27 49.23
N GLU A 455 128.42 45.52 48.08
CA GLU A 455 127.73 45.73 46.80
C GLU A 455 127.01 44.45 46.36
N LEU A 456 127.61 43.28 46.53
CA LEU A 456 127.04 41.97 46.21
C LEU A 456 125.87 41.67 47.14
N LYS A 457 125.96 41.99 48.43
CA LYS A 457 124.83 41.90 49.37
C LYS A 457 123.70 42.87 49.03
N GLN A 458 124.03 44.08 48.59
CA GLN A 458 123.03 45.07 48.16
C GLN A 458 122.35 44.63 46.85
N VAL A 459 123.13 44.10 45.91
CA VAL A 459 122.64 43.54 44.65
C VAL A 459 121.81 42.29 44.90
N GLU A 460 122.24 41.40 45.81
CA GLU A 460 121.51 40.20 46.21
C GLU A 460 120.20 40.56 46.95
N ALA A 461 120.21 41.59 47.80
CA ALA A 461 119.01 42.13 48.43
C ALA A 461 118.06 42.73 47.38
N ALA A 462 118.59 43.52 46.44
CA ALA A 462 117.80 44.08 45.34
C ALA A 462 117.24 42.98 44.42
N PHE A 463 117.99 41.92 44.15
CA PHE A 463 117.51 40.76 43.39
C PHE A 463 116.45 39.98 44.16
N ARG A 464 116.58 39.82 45.48
CA ARG A 464 115.54 39.21 46.33
C ARG A 464 114.26 40.04 46.31
N ASP A 465 114.36 41.36 46.46
CA ASP A 465 113.22 42.26 46.42
C ASP A 465 112.56 42.26 45.04
N VAL A 466 113.34 42.30 43.97
CA VAL A 466 112.82 42.19 42.59
C VAL A 466 112.15 40.84 42.37
N ARG A 467 112.70 39.73 42.90
CA ARG A 467 112.11 38.40 42.78
C ARG A 467 110.82 38.27 43.59
N GLU A 468 110.75 38.88 44.77
CA GLU A 468 109.53 38.94 45.58
C GLU A 468 108.45 39.81 44.92
N ILE A 469 108.84 40.95 44.33
CA ILE A 469 107.94 41.81 43.56
C ILE A 469 107.46 41.11 42.30
N ALA A 470 108.36 40.43 41.56
CA ALA A 470 108.02 39.65 40.38
C ALA A 470 107.09 38.49 40.75
N GLY A 471 107.37 37.78 41.85
CA GLY A 471 106.52 36.72 42.38
C GLY A 471 105.13 37.22 42.77
N ARG A 472 105.03 38.34 43.50
CA ARG A 472 103.75 38.98 43.84
C ARG A 472 102.98 39.43 42.61
N LYS A 473 103.64 40.03 41.62
CA LYS A 473 103.01 40.43 40.36
C LYS A 473 102.53 39.22 39.55
N LEU A 474 103.28 38.12 39.56
CA LEU A 474 102.93 36.90 38.85
C LEU A 474 101.74 36.20 39.52
N ILE A 475 101.70 36.14 40.85
CA ILE A 475 100.54 35.65 41.61
C ILE A 475 99.32 36.53 41.34
N SER A 476 99.47 37.87 41.40
CA SER A 476 98.38 38.80 41.12
C SER A 476 97.88 38.71 39.67
N ALA A 477 98.77 38.57 38.69
CA ALA A 477 98.40 38.35 37.29
C ALA A 477 97.66 37.02 37.11
N HIS A 478 98.10 35.96 37.81
CA HIS A 478 97.43 34.67 37.80
C HIS A 478 96.02 34.73 38.42
N GLU A 479 95.86 35.44 39.54
CA GLU A 479 94.55 35.67 40.16
C GLU A 479 93.62 36.47 39.23
N GLN A 480 94.15 37.49 38.56
CA GLN A 480 93.40 38.26 37.55
C GLN A 480 93.00 37.39 36.35
N GLU A 481 93.89 36.54 35.83
CA GLU A 481 93.56 35.60 34.76
C GLU A 481 92.49 34.59 35.18
N GLN A 482 92.59 34.03 36.39
CA GLN A 482 91.56 33.13 36.92
C GLN A 482 90.20 33.83 37.06
N GLN A 483 90.20 35.11 37.48
CA GLN A 483 88.98 35.88 37.62
C GLN A 483 88.38 36.25 36.26
N ILE A 484 89.20 36.64 35.28
CA ILE A 484 88.77 36.86 33.89
C ILE A 484 88.19 35.57 33.30
N ALA A 485 88.82 34.42 33.53
CA ALA A 485 88.33 33.13 33.06
C ALA A 485 86.97 32.76 33.68
N LYS A 486 86.79 32.99 34.99
CA LYS A 486 85.50 32.79 35.69
C LYS A 486 84.42 33.70 35.11
N LEU A 487 84.70 35.00 35.00
CA LEU A 487 83.75 35.99 34.46
C LEU A 487 83.41 35.69 32.99
N SER A 488 84.37 35.24 32.19
CA SER A 488 84.12 34.83 30.81
C SER A 488 83.21 33.60 30.74
N ALA A 489 83.39 32.63 31.63
CA ALA A 489 82.55 31.44 31.68
C ALA A 489 81.12 31.77 32.17
N GLU A 490 80.99 32.66 33.14
CA GLU A 490 79.69 33.15 33.62
C GLU A 490 78.97 33.97 32.55
N LYS A 491 79.69 34.85 31.83
CA LYS A 491 79.16 35.58 30.68
C LYS A 491 78.65 34.63 29.59
N ALA A 492 79.43 33.63 29.20
CA ALA A 492 79.01 32.65 28.20
C ALA A 492 77.76 31.87 28.63
N LYS A 493 77.67 31.46 29.91
CA LYS A 493 76.46 30.81 30.47
C LYS A 493 75.26 31.75 30.48
N ALA A 494 75.46 33.03 30.80
CA ALA A 494 74.40 34.03 30.79
C ALA A 494 73.89 34.31 29.37
N GLU A 495 74.79 34.44 28.40
CA GLU A 495 74.46 34.59 26.97
C GLU A 495 73.70 33.38 26.45
N GLU A 496 74.14 32.16 26.77
CA GLU A 496 73.44 30.94 26.37
C GLU A 496 72.01 30.90 26.93
N LYS A 497 71.83 31.19 28.22
CA LYS A 497 70.51 31.27 28.85
C LYS A 497 69.65 32.37 28.22
N TYR A 498 70.24 33.53 27.91
CA TYR A 498 69.54 34.64 27.26
C TYR A 498 69.03 34.24 25.88
N PHE A 499 69.87 33.63 25.03
CA PHE A 499 69.45 33.20 23.69
C PHE A 499 68.47 32.03 23.72
N GLN A 500 68.56 31.14 24.70
CA GLN A 500 67.53 30.11 24.91
C GLN A 500 66.18 30.74 25.31
N ALA A 501 66.19 31.68 26.27
CA ALA A 501 64.98 32.39 26.68
C ALA A 501 64.38 33.24 25.55
N MET A 502 65.22 33.89 24.73
CA MET A 502 64.75 34.67 23.58
C MET A 502 64.09 33.79 22.52
N ARG A 503 64.70 32.63 22.18
CA ARG A 503 64.08 31.65 21.28
C ARG A 503 62.74 31.13 21.81
N ALA A 504 62.65 30.86 23.11
CA ALA A 504 61.40 30.46 23.74
C ALA A 504 60.33 31.58 23.69
N LYS A 505 60.72 32.83 23.95
CA LYS A 505 59.85 34.00 23.83
C LYS A 505 59.34 34.17 22.40
N ASP A 506 60.20 34.06 21.40
CA ASP A 506 59.83 34.20 19.99
C ASP A 506 58.89 33.07 19.56
N ALA A 507 59.15 31.83 20.01
CA ALA A 507 58.25 30.71 19.81
C ALA A 507 56.86 30.95 20.43
N LEU A 508 56.81 31.36 21.70
CA LEU A 508 55.54 31.70 22.39
C LEU A 508 54.83 32.89 21.74
N SER A 509 55.56 33.90 21.26
CA SER A 509 54.98 35.05 20.55
C SER A 509 54.35 34.61 19.23
N SER A 510 55.02 33.73 18.47
CA SER A 510 54.48 33.17 17.23
C SER A 510 53.22 32.35 17.49
N GLN A 511 53.21 31.51 18.53
CA GLN A 511 52.04 30.73 18.95
C GLN A 511 50.89 31.63 19.38
N ASN A 512 51.15 32.68 20.16
CA ASN A 512 50.13 33.65 20.56
C ASN A 512 49.52 34.37 19.36
N LYS A 513 50.31 34.73 18.35
CA LYS A 513 49.78 35.34 17.11
C LYS A 513 48.86 34.37 16.36
N VAL A 514 49.25 33.10 16.25
CA VAL A 514 48.42 32.06 15.61
C VAL A 514 47.13 31.83 16.40
N LEU A 515 47.20 31.75 17.73
CA LEU A 515 46.04 31.60 18.59
C LEU A 515 45.11 32.82 18.51
N GLN A 516 45.64 34.04 18.51
CA GLN A 516 44.84 35.26 18.32
C GLN A 516 44.14 35.26 16.96
N ALA A 517 44.83 34.90 15.88
CA ALA A 517 44.21 34.77 14.56
C ALA A 517 43.12 33.68 14.53
N SER A 518 43.33 32.56 15.23
CA SER A 518 42.32 31.50 15.38
C SER A 518 41.10 31.97 16.16
N VAL A 519 41.29 32.73 17.24
CA VAL A 519 40.19 33.30 18.05
C VAL A 519 39.36 34.27 17.22
N VAL A 520 39.99 35.16 16.44
CA VAL A 520 39.26 36.08 15.56
C VAL A 520 38.42 35.31 14.53
N LYS A 521 38.99 34.29 13.88
CA LYS A 521 38.24 33.43 12.95
C LYS A 521 37.07 32.70 13.62
N GLN A 522 37.26 32.21 14.85
CA GLN A 522 36.18 31.60 15.62
C GLN A 522 35.08 32.61 15.98
N MET A 523 35.44 33.86 16.31
CA MET A 523 34.46 34.91 16.56
C MET A 523 33.65 35.27 15.31
N GLU A 524 34.28 35.37 14.15
CA GLU A 524 33.60 35.58 12.86
C GLU A 524 32.63 34.43 12.55
N LEU A 525 33.07 33.18 12.75
CA LEU A 525 32.20 32.01 12.59
C LEU A 525 31.01 32.04 13.54
N ILE A 526 31.21 32.40 14.81
CA ILE A 526 30.12 32.55 15.79
C ILE A 526 29.15 33.63 15.34
N GLU A 527 29.61 34.76 14.78
CA GLU A 527 28.73 35.81 14.29
C GLU A 527 27.90 35.35 13.08
N VAL A 528 28.49 34.60 12.15
CA VAL A 528 27.77 33.99 11.03
C VAL A 528 26.72 32.98 11.53
N LEU A 529 27.08 32.14 12.51
CA LEU A 529 26.16 31.18 13.11
C LEU A 529 25.00 31.88 13.83
N ARG A 530 25.27 32.99 14.55
CA ARG A 530 24.22 33.79 15.19
C ARG A 530 23.25 34.39 14.17
N LYS A 531 23.76 34.91 13.04
CA LYS A 531 22.90 35.41 11.94
C LYS A 531 22.03 34.29 11.37
N LYS A 532 22.59 33.09 11.21
CA LYS A 532 21.83 31.91 10.77
C LYS A 532 20.79 31.46 11.79
N GLU A 533 21.12 31.50 13.07
CA GLU A 533 20.16 31.22 14.15
C GLU A 533 19.00 32.21 14.14
N THR A 534 19.26 33.51 13.97
CA THR A 534 18.19 34.51 13.85
C THR A 534 17.33 34.29 12.61
N GLU A 535 17.92 33.97 11.45
CA GLU A 535 17.17 33.60 10.24
C GLU A 535 16.29 32.35 10.44
N LEU A 536 16.80 31.35 11.16
CA LEU A 536 16.05 30.13 11.47
C LEU A 536 14.90 30.39 12.45
N ILE A 537 15.11 31.24 13.46
CA ILE A 537 14.05 31.67 14.39
C ILE A 537 12.97 32.44 13.64
N GLU A 538 13.33 33.32 12.71
CA GLU A 538 12.36 34.02 11.87
C GLU A 538 11.52 33.06 11.00
N LYS A 539 12.17 32.07 10.38
CA LYS A 539 11.47 31.01 9.63
C LYS A 539 10.54 30.20 10.52
N LEU A 540 10.99 29.82 11.73
CA LEU A 540 10.17 29.11 12.71
C LEU A 540 8.92 29.94 13.07
N ASN A 541 9.07 31.24 13.31
CA ASN A 541 7.93 32.12 13.59
C ASN A 541 6.93 32.22 12.41
N ILE A 542 7.41 32.14 11.17
CA ILE A 542 6.53 32.10 9.99
C ILE A 542 5.79 30.76 9.95
N GLU A 543 6.48 29.64 10.14
CA GLU A 543 5.88 28.30 10.18
C GLU A 543 4.85 28.19 11.31
N GLU A 544 5.13 28.73 12.50
CA GLU A 544 4.16 28.78 13.60
C GLU A 544 2.90 29.59 13.23
N LYS A 545 3.05 30.71 12.52
CA LYS A 545 1.90 31.49 12.03
C LYS A 545 1.09 30.70 11.01
N LEU A 546 1.75 30.02 10.08
CA LEU A 546 1.09 29.16 9.08
C LEU A 546 0.37 27.99 9.74
N PHE A 547 1.01 27.33 10.72
CA PHE A 547 0.42 26.25 11.49
C PHE A 547 -0.83 26.72 12.26
N ASN A 548 -0.76 27.88 12.90
CA ASN A 548 -1.90 28.45 13.62
C ASN A 548 -3.06 28.80 12.69
N LEU A 549 -2.76 29.31 11.49
CA LEU A 549 -3.77 29.57 10.46
C LEU A 549 -4.41 28.26 9.97
N MET A 550 -3.59 27.24 9.68
CA MET A 550 -4.05 25.93 9.25
C MET A 550 -4.90 25.25 10.32
N SER A 551 -4.49 25.28 11.59
CA SER A 551 -5.27 24.79 12.73
C SER A 551 -6.60 25.53 12.89
N LYS A 552 -6.66 26.83 12.55
CA LYS A 552 -7.91 27.59 12.56
C LYS A 552 -8.84 27.11 11.44
N ILE A 553 -8.32 26.99 10.22
CA ILE A 553 -9.06 26.48 9.05
C ILE A 553 -9.59 25.06 9.31
N GLU A 554 -8.77 24.18 9.90
CA GLU A 554 -9.17 22.82 10.26
C GLU A 554 -10.32 22.83 11.27
N ARG A 555 -10.24 23.65 12.32
CA ARG A 555 -11.33 23.83 13.29
C ARG A 555 -12.61 24.33 12.63
N ASP A 556 -12.51 25.31 11.73
CA ASP A 556 -13.65 25.86 11.00
C ASP A 556 -14.29 24.79 10.08
N HIS A 557 -13.48 23.98 9.39
CA HIS A 557 -13.98 22.87 8.57
C HIS A 557 -14.63 21.77 9.39
N VAL A 558 -14.09 21.41 10.56
CA VAL A 558 -14.73 20.42 11.45
C VAL A 558 -16.10 20.91 11.92
N ILE A 559 -16.24 22.21 12.22
CA ILE A 559 -17.53 22.81 12.59
C ILE A 559 -18.52 22.75 11.41
N GLU A 560 -18.08 23.10 10.19
CA GLU A 560 -18.93 23.03 8.99
C GLU A 560 -19.34 21.58 8.65
N LEU A 561 -18.41 20.62 8.72
CA LEU A 561 -18.73 19.20 8.56
C LEU A 561 -19.75 18.74 9.60
N GLY A 562 -19.63 19.20 10.86
CA GLY A 562 -20.62 18.94 11.90
C GLY A 562 -22.01 19.52 11.57
N LYS A 563 -22.09 20.71 10.96
CA LYS A 563 -23.36 21.29 10.51
C LYS A 563 -23.96 20.50 9.35
N ILE A 564 -23.15 20.09 8.38
CA ILE A 564 -23.58 19.28 7.24
C ILE A 564 -24.09 17.92 7.73
N GLN A 565 -23.38 17.26 8.65
CA GLN A 565 -23.82 15.99 9.22
C GLN A 565 -25.16 16.12 9.94
N LYS A 566 -25.39 17.21 10.69
CA LYS A 566 -26.70 17.46 11.32
C LYS A 566 -27.82 17.62 10.29
N LYS A 567 -27.57 18.32 9.18
CA LYS A 567 -28.52 18.45 8.07
C LYS A 567 -28.77 17.11 7.36
N LEU A 568 -27.71 16.31 7.16
CA LEU A 568 -27.84 14.97 6.57
C LEU A 568 -28.72 14.08 7.46
N ASN A 569 -28.47 14.07 8.76
CA ASN A 569 -29.26 13.30 9.71
C ASN A 569 -30.74 13.75 9.77
N SER A 570 -31.04 15.04 9.57
CA SER A 570 -32.44 15.50 9.51
C SER A 570 -33.12 15.03 8.22
N VAL A 571 -32.43 15.12 7.08
CA VAL A 571 -32.94 14.63 5.79
C VAL A 571 -33.13 13.12 5.80
N GLU A 572 -32.21 12.36 6.41
CA GLU A 572 -32.35 10.91 6.56
C GLU A 572 -33.58 10.54 7.40
N LYS A 573 -33.85 11.26 8.49
CA LYS A 573 -35.07 11.07 9.28
C LYS A 573 -36.32 11.34 8.47
N GLU A 574 -36.35 12.43 7.70
CA GLU A 574 -37.46 12.76 6.79
C GLU A 574 -37.65 11.66 5.72
N LEU A 575 -36.57 11.14 5.15
CA LEU A 575 -36.59 10.04 4.18
C LEU A 575 -37.20 8.77 4.77
N VAL A 576 -36.86 8.42 6.02
CA VAL A 576 -37.44 7.25 6.72
C VAL A 576 -38.94 7.43 6.91
N VAL A 577 -39.40 8.63 7.29
CA VAL A 577 -40.83 8.93 7.43
C VAL A 577 -41.56 8.82 6.10
N VAL A 578 -40.99 9.36 5.02
CA VAL A 578 -41.58 9.27 3.67
C VAL A 578 -41.65 7.82 3.19
N LYS A 579 -40.57 7.03 3.38
CA LYS A 579 -40.57 5.59 3.05
C LYS A 579 -41.58 4.80 3.86
N GLY A 580 -41.84 5.18 5.12
CA GLY A 580 -42.91 4.61 5.93
C GLY A 580 -44.28 4.86 5.29
N ARG A 581 -44.58 6.12 4.95
CA ARG A 581 -45.84 6.49 4.27
C ARG A 581 -46.01 5.79 2.92
N GLU A 582 -44.94 5.64 2.15
CA GLU A 582 -44.96 4.91 0.87
C GLU A 582 -45.38 3.45 1.06
N LYS A 583 -44.85 2.77 2.09
CA LYS A 583 -45.25 1.40 2.45
C LYS A 583 -46.72 1.33 2.89
N ASP A 584 -47.18 2.28 3.69
CA ASP A 584 -48.57 2.31 4.15
C ASP A 584 -49.54 2.48 2.97
N ILE A 585 -49.26 3.45 2.08
CA ILE A 585 -50.05 3.67 0.85
C ILE A 585 -50.01 2.43 -0.05
N HIS A 586 -48.85 1.79 -0.22
CA HIS A 586 -48.76 0.56 -1.00
C HIS A 586 -49.58 -0.58 -0.39
N GLY A 587 -49.60 -0.70 0.94
CA GLY A 587 -50.44 -1.64 1.66
C GLY A 587 -51.93 -1.38 1.49
N GLU A 588 -52.36 -0.11 1.54
CA GLU A 588 -53.74 0.29 1.25
C GLU A 588 -54.14 0.02 -0.20
N LEU A 589 -53.25 0.32 -1.15
CA LEU A 589 -53.46 0.05 -2.57
C LEU A 589 -53.65 -1.45 -2.82
N SER A 590 -52.78 -2.29 -2.25
CA SER A 590 -52.88 -3.75 -2.37
C SER A 590 -54.19 -4.30 -1.80
N LYS A 591 -54.68 -3.75 -0.67
CA LYS A 591 -56.00 -4.11 -0.12
C LYS A 591 -57.13 -3.73 -1.09
N LYS A 592 -57.08 -2.52 -1.65
CA LYS A 592 -58.08 -2.04 -2.62
C LYS A 592 -58.06 -2.83 -3.92
N GLU A 593 -56.88 -3.23 -4.40
CA GLU A 593 -56.73 -4.14 -5.54
C GLU A 593 -57.35 -5.50 -5.24
N HIS A 594 -57.16 -6.04 -4.03
CA HIS A 594 -57.79 -7.29 -3.63
C HIS A 594 -59.32 -7.20 -3.57
N GLU A 595 -59.86 -6.12 -2.97
CA GLU A 595 -61.29 -5.82 -2.95
C GLU A 595 -61.86 -5.69 -4.36
N PHE A 596 -61.18 -4.95 -5.24
CA PHE A 596 -61.57 -4.79 -6.63
C PHE A 596 -61.61 -6.14 -7.37
N ASN A 597 -60.58 -6.97 -7.21
CA ASN A 597 -60.52 -8.30 -7.81
C ASN A 597 -61.60 -9.26 -7.27
N LEU A 598 -62.07 -9.07 -6.03
CA LEU A 598 -63.21 -9.82 -5.48
C LEU A 598 -64.51 -9.39 -6.15
N ILE A 599 -64.76 -8.08 -6.19
CA ILE A 599 -65.96 -7.50 -6.84
C ILE A 599 -66.01 -7.87 -8.32
N GLU A 600 -64.87 -7.85 -9.01
CA GLU A 600 -64.80 -8.23 -10.42
C GLU A 600 -65.12 -9.71 -10.64
N ARG A 601 -64.68 -10.60 -9.74
CA ARG A 601 -65.05 -12.02 -9.77
C ARG A 601 -66.55 -12.23 -9.51
N GLU A 602 -67.12 -11.52 -8.55
CA GLU A 602 -68.55 -11.55 -8.25
C GLU A 602 -69.39 -11.06 -9.44
N LYS A 603 -68.97 -9.96 -10.06
CA LYS A 603 -69.58 -9.44 -11.28
C LYS A 603 -69.58 -10.48 -12.40
N LEU A 604 -68.44 -11.13 -12.66
CA LEU A 604 -68.34 -12.18 -13.68
C LEU A 604 -69.25 -13.39 -13.38
N ASN A 605 -69.42 -13.75 -12.11
CA ASN A 605 -70.34 -14.81 -11.70
C ASN A 605 -71.80 -14.40 -11.94
N LEU A 606 -72.19 -13.20 -11.53
CA LEU A 606 -73.53 -12.67 -11.78
C LEU A 606 -73.84 -12.54 -13.28
N GLU A 607 -72.87 -12.11 -14.09
CA GLU A 607 -73.01 -12.09 -15.56
C GLU A 607 -73.23 -13.49 -16.13
N ARG A 608 -72.53 -14.50 -15.59
CA ARG A 608 -72.73 -15.91 -15.97
C ARG A 608 -74.13 -16.38 -15.60
N ASP A 609 -74.60 -16.08 -14.39
CA ASP A 609 -75.92 -16.47 -13.90
C ASP A 609 -77.04 -15.79 -14.70
N ILE A 610 -76.92 -14.49 -14.98
CA ILE A 610 -77.83 -13.76 -15.87
C ILE A 610 -77.86 -14.41 -17.26
N SER A 611 -76.71 -14.79 -17.81
CA SER A 611 -76.65 -15.47 -19.11
C SER A 611 -77.34 -16.84 -19.08
N GLY A 612 -77.20 -17.58 -17.98
CA GLY A 612 -77.86 -18.87 -17.75
C GLY A 612 -79.37 -18.71 -17.66
N LEU A 613 -79.86 -17.80 -16.80
CA LEU A 613 -81.27 -17.49 -16.65
C LEU A 613 -81.90 -16.98 -17.95
N ARG A 614 -81.18 -16.16 -18.73
CA ARG A 614 -81.64 -15.73 -20.07
C ARG A 614 -81.80 -16.89 -21.04
N LYS A 615 -80.90 -17.88 -21.03
CA LYS A 615 -81.04 -19.10 -21.85
C LYS A 615 -82.25 -19.91 -21.42
N SER A 616 -82.45 -20.12 -20.13
CA SER A 616 -83.62 -20.83 -19.59
C SER A 616 -84.94 -20.11 -19.90
N MET A 617 -84.97 -18.78 -19.80
CA MET A 617 -86.13 -17.98 -20.20
C MET A 617 -86.44 -18.07 -21.70
N LYS A 618 -85.42 -18.14 -22.57
CA LYS A 618 -85.62 -18.38 -24.00
C LYS A 618 -86.22 -19.76 -24.25
N GLN A 619 -85.65 -20.80 -23.64
CA GLN A 619 -86.18 -22.17 -23.75
C GLN A 619 -87.63 -22.26 -23.27
N LEU A 620 -87.97 -21.65 -22.13
CA LEU A 620 -89.34 -21.60 -21.63
C LEU A 620 -90.27 -20.81 -22.55
N LYS A 621 -89.83 -19.67 -23.11
CA LYS A 621 -90.62 -18.91 -24.10
C LYS A 621 -90.84 -19.69 -25.39
N ASP A 622 -89.83 -20.41 -25.88
CA ASP A 622 -89.93 -21.21 -27.09
C ASP A 622 -90.92 -22.37 -26.89
N ILE A 623 -90.88 -23.03 -25.72
CA ILE A 623 -91.87 -24.03 -25.32
C ILE A 623 -93.28 -23.41 -25.22
N LEU A 624 -93.42 -22.25 -24.58
CA LEU A 624 -94.73 -21.61 -24.42
C LEU A 624 -95.30 -21.18 -25.79
N ASN A 625 -94.46 -20.72 -26.71
CA ASN A 625 -94.85 -20.36 -28.07
C ASN A 625 -95.25 -21.59 -28.90
N THR A 626 -94.58 -22.73 -28.75
CA THR A 626 -94.99 -23.98 -29.44
C THR A 626 -96.34 -24.49 -28.95
N TYR A 627 -96.63 -24.38 -27.65
CA TYR A 627 -97.96 -24.72 -27.11
C TYR A 627 -99.05 -23.69 -27.45
N ARG A 628 -98.72 -22.40 -27.51
CA ARG A 628 -99.70 -21.31 -27.74
C ARG A 628 -100.10 -21.15 -29.21
N ASN A 629 -99.21 -21.47 -30.16
CA ASN A 629 -99.44 -21.25 -31.59
C ASN A 629 -100.12 -22.42 -32.32
N GLY A 630 -100.83 -23.33 -31.62
CA GLY A 630 -101.73 -24.30 -32.25
C GLY A 630 -101.10 -25.09 -33.40
N GLY A 631 -99.81 -25.41 -33.29
CA GLY A 631 -99.04 -26.09 -34.32
C GLY A 631 -99.28 -27.59 -34.28
N ASN A 632 -99.83 -28.12 -35.37
CA ASN A 632 -100.06 -29.52 -35.66
C ASN A 632 -99.14 -30.51 -34.91
N ILE A 633 -99.80 -31.38 -34.15
CA ILE A 633 -99.32 -32.63 -33.58
C ILE A 633 -98.98 -33.56 -34.75
N GLU A 634 -97.87 -33.34 -35.45
CA GLU A 634 -97.49 -34.24 -36.56
C GLU A 634 -96.01 -34.21 -36.96
N LYS A 635 -95.11 -33.67 -36.12
CA LYS A 635 -93.65 -33.83 -36.25
C LYS A 635 -92.97 -33.88 -34.88
N ILE A 636 -93.19 -34.96 -34.14
CA ILE A 636 -92.24 -35.45 -33.14
C ILE A 636 -91.48 -36.59 -33.83
N ASP A 637 -90.56 -36.21 -34.71
CA ASP A 637 -89.61 -37.11 -35.37
C ASP A 637 -88.21 -36.92 -34.78
N ASN A 638 -88.17 -36.51 -33.51
CA ASN A 638 -87.02 -36.56 -32.63
C ASN A 638 -87.49 -37.22 -31.36
N ASP A 639 -87.59 -38.54 -31.40
CA ASP A 639 -87.16 -39.41 -30.32
C ASP A 639 -87.31 -40.87 -30.77
N ALA A 640 -86.50 -41.29 -31.74
CA ALA A 640 -86.38 -42.72 -32.06
C ALA A 640 -86.02 -43.54 -30.80
N GLU A 641 -85.27 -42.93 -29.87
CA GLU A 641 -84.94 -43.51 -28.55
C GLU A 641 -86.15 -43.55 -27.60
N VAL A 642 -87.04 -42.55 -27.58
CA VAL A 642 -88.25 -42.60 -26.73
C VAL A 642 -89.29 -43.53 -27.34
N GLN A 643 -89.43 -43.59 -28.66
CA GLN A 643 -90.32 -44.55 -29.33
C GLN A 643 -89.84 -45.99 -29.12
N GLU A 644 -88.53 -46.25 -29.20
CA GLU A 644 -87.95 -47.56 -28.87
C GLU A 644 -88.07 -47.89 -27.38
N ALA A 645 -87.88 -46.91 -26.48
CA ALA A 645 -88.12 -47.08 -25.05
C ALA A 645 -89.60 -47.40 -24.74
N LEU A 646 -90.55 -46.72 -25.38
CA LEU A 646 -91.99 -46.97 -25.22
C LEU A 646 -92.43 -48.32 -25.82
N LEU A 647 -91.87 -48.71 -26.97
CA LEU A 647 -92.06 -50.04 -27.56
C LEU A 647 -91.42 -51.15 -26.71
N SER A 648 -90.30 -50.88 -26.05
CA SER A 648 -89.70 -51.82 -25.09
C SER A 648 -90.57 -51.99 -23.84
N MET A 649 -91.22 -50.92 -23.38
CA MET A 649 -92.07 -50.94 -22.19
C MET A 649 -93.38 -51.72 -22.39
N THR A 650 -93.87 -51.83 -23.63
CA THR A 650 -95.11 -52.55 -24.00
C THR A 650 -94.89 -54.03 -24.32
N LYS A 651 -93.66 -54.46 -24.64
CA LYS A 651 -93.31 -55.87 -24.85
C LYS A 651 -93.16 -56.63 -23.53
N CYS A 652 -93.50 -57.92 -23.53
CA CYS A 652 -93.37 -58.80 -22.37
C CYS A 652 -91.90 -58.94 -21.96
N SER A 653 -91.57 -58.64 -20.70
CA SER A 653 -90.18 -58.68 -20.20
C SER A 653 -89.56 -60.08 -20.16
N LEU A 654 -90.35 -61.15 -20.32
CA LEU A 654 -89.86 -62.53 -20.34
C LEU A 654 -89.40 -62.98 -21.73
N CYS A 655 -90.13 -62.61 -22.78
CA CYS A 655 -89.82 -63.05 -24.14
C CYS A 655 -89.31 -61.92 -25.04
N ASN A 656 -89.51 -60.65 -24.66
CA ASN A 656 -89.25 -59.43 -25.44
C ASN A 656 -89.79 -59.47 -26.88
N LYS A 657 -90.75 -60.36 -27.16
CA LYS A 657 -91.33 -60.62 -28.49
C LYS A 657 -92.81 -60.26 -28.52
N ASN A 658 -93.59 -60.82 -27.61
CA ASN A 658 -95.04 -60.62 -27.57
C ASN A 658 -95.40 -59.42 -26.70
N PHE A 659 -96.44 -58.69 -27.04
CA PHE A 659 -96.97 -57.60 -26.22
C PHE A 659 -97.55 -58.13 -24.91
N LYS A 660 -97.49 -57.31 -23.87
CA LYS A 660 -98.16 -57.61 -22.60
C LYS A 660 -99.67 -57.65 -22.84
N ASN A 661 -100.33 -58.75 -22.51
CA ASN A 661 -101.78 -58.92 -22.66
C ASN A 661 -102.40 -59.69 -21.49
N VAL A 662 -101.63 -59.90 -20.41
CA VAL A 662 -102.07 -60.53 -19.18
C VAL A 662 -101.48 -59.77 -17.99
N ALA A 663 -102.33 -59.39 -17.03
CA ALA A 663 -101.93 -58.88 -15.72
C ALA A 663 -102.18 -59.93 -14.64
N LEU A 664 -101.23 -60.07 -13.70
CA LEU A 664 -101.44 -60.89 -12.51
C LEU A 664 -102.19 -60.06 -11.46
N LYS A 665 -103.40 -60.49 -11.08
CA LYS A 665 -104.25 -59.76 -10.10
C LYS A 665 -103.56 -59.51 -8.76
N THR A 666 -102.68 -60.43 -8.34
CA THR A 666 -102.01 -60.36 -7.03
C THR A 666 -100.95 -59.26 -6.95
N CYS A 667 -100.32 -58.86 -8.05
CA CYS A 667 -99.21 -57.90 -8.02
C CYS A 667 -99.22 -56.86 -9.15
N GLY A 668 -100.19 -56.88 -10.05
CA GLY A 668 -100.36 -55.89 -11.13
C GLY A 668 -99.31 -55.95 -12.26
N HIS A 669 -98.30 -56.82 -12.16
CA HIS A 669 -97.29 -56.98 -13.21
C HIS A 669 -97.88 -57.65 -14.46
N CYS A 670 -97.51 -57.11 -15.62
CA CYS A 670 -98.09 -57.48 -16.91
C CYS A 670 -97.08 -58.23 -17.80
N PHE A 671 -97.50 -59.34 -18.39
CA PHE A 671 -96.73 -60.23 -19.26
C PHE A 671 -97.57 -60.67 -20.46
N CYS A 672 -96.99 -61.41 -21.41
CA CYS A 672 -97.79 -62.07 -22.45
C CYS A 672 -98.39 -63.38 -21.93
N LYS A 673 -99.55 -63.75 -22.46
CA LYS A 673 -100.32 -64.94 -22.09
C LYS A 673 -99.49 -66.21 -22.19
N ASP A 674 -98.76 -66.38 -23.30
CA ASP A 674 -97.93 -67.56 -23.53
C ASP A 674 -96.90 -67.77 -22.41
N CYS A 675 -96.22 -66.70 -21.98
CA CYS A 675 -95.22 -66.80 -20.91
C CYS A 675 -95.82 -67.04 -19.52
N VAL A 676 -97.07 -66.62 -19.27
CA VAL A 676 -97.78 -66.91 -18.00
C VAL A 676 -98.29 -68.34 -18.00
N ASP A 677 -98.85 -68.80 -19.11
CA ASP A 677 -99.37 -70.16 -19.29
C ASP A 677 -98.23 -71.19 -19.26
N ASP A 678 -97.08 -70.92 -19.89
CA ASP A 678 -95.87 -71.75 -19.81
C ASP A 678 -95.38 -71.92 -18.37
N ARG A 679 -95.40 -70.83 -17.58
CA ARG A 679 -94.99 -70.88 -16.15
C ARG A 679 -95.99 -71.64 -15.30
N LEU A 680 -97.30 -71.51 -15.56
CA LEU A 680 -98.32 -72.29 -14.87
C LEU A 680 -98.22 -73.78 -15.21
N ALA A 681 -97.96 -74.12 -16.48
CA ALA A 681 -97.72 -75.49 -16.95
C ALA A 681 -96.46 -76.10 -16.31
N ALA A 682 -95.38 -75.32 -16.20
CA ALA A 682 -94.14 -75.70 -15.51
C ALA A 682 -94.24 -75.68 -13.97
N ARG A 683 -95.43 -75.45 -13.40
CA ARG A 683 -95.69 -75.30 -11.95
C ARG A 683 -94.89 -74.18 -11.25
N MET A 684 -94.38 -73.21 -12.01
CA MET A 684 -93.65 -72.04 -11.50
C MET A 684 -94.60 -70.89 -11.13
N ARG A 685 -95.37 -71.09 -10.07
CA ARG A 685 -96.44 -70.18 -9.58
C ARG A 685 -95.93 -68.94 -8.82
N LYS A 686 -94.91 -68.24 -9.33
CA LYS A 686 -94.36 -67.00 -8.76
C LYS A 686 -94.10 -65.96 -9.86
N CYS A 687 -94.48 -64.71 -9.61
CA CYS A 687 -94.31 -63.60 -10.55
C CYS A 687 -92.81 -63.34 -10.81
N PRO A 688 -92.35 -63.27 -12.07
CA PRO A 688 -90.94 -63.04 -12.38
C PRO A 688 -90.37 -61.71 -11.87
N ASN A 689 -91.19 -60.65 -11.76
CA ASN A 689 -90.70 -59.32 -11.36
C ASN A 689 -90.64 -59.16 -9.83
N CYS A 690 -91.62 -59.66 -9.10
CA CYS A 690 -91.75 -59.41 -7.65
C CYS A 690 -91.84 -60.68 -6.80
N ASN A 691 -91.75 -61.87 -7.40
CA ASN A 691 -91.81 -63.19 -6.74
C ASN A 691 -93.09 -63.51 -5.94
N SER A 692 -94.12 -62.68 -6.00
CA SER A 692 -95.43 -62.96 -5.40
C SER A 692 -96.06 -64.21 -6.02
N GLN A 693 -96.63 -65.09 -5.19
CA GLN A 693 -97.30 -66.30 -5.68
C GLN A 693 -98.58 -65.94 -6.45
N PHE A 694 -98.88 -66.69 -7.51
CA PHE A 694 -100.11 -66.53 -8.29
C PHE A 694 -100.62 -67.89 -8.80
N SER A 695 -101.93 -68.04 -8.91
CA SER A 695 -102.62 -69.22 -9.43
C SER A 695 -103.25 -68.95 -10.79
N GLN A 696 -103.82 -69.98 -11.42
CA GLN A 696 -104.51 -69.83 -12.70
C GLN A 696 -105.74 -68.90 -12.61
N TYR A 697 -106.35 -68.76 -11.42
CA TYR A 697 -107.48 -67.85 -11.19
C TYR A 697 -107.07 -66.37 -11.07
N ASP A 698 -105.77 -66.12 -10.87
CA ASP A 698 -105.20 -64.78 -10.71
C ASP A 698 -104.69 -64.18 -12.03
N VAL A 699 -104.86 -64.90 -13.14
CA VAL A 699 -104.52 -64.46 -14.49
C VAL A 699 -105.69 -63.65 -15.05
N LEU A 700 -105.47 -62.35 -15.27
CA LEU A 700 -106.44 -61.47 -15.92
C LEU A 700 -105.93 -61.09 -17.31
N LEU A 701 -106.72 -61.39 -18.34
CA LEU A 701 -106.46 -60.89 -19.69
C LEU A 701 -106.71 -59.38 -19.73
N ILE A 702 -105.74 -58.65 -20.27
CA ILE A 702 -105.80 -57.20 -20.47
C ILE A 702 -105.52 -56.88 -21.94
N HIS A 703 -106.11 -55.81 -22.42
CA HIS A 703 -105.82 -55.25 -23.74
C HIS A 703 -105.06 -53.94 -23.52
N LEU A 704 -103.81 -53.88 -23.97
CA LEU A 704 -102.89 -52.74 -23.84
C LEU A 704 -102.76 -51.98 -25.15
#